data_AF-A0A9X6GC76-F1
#
_entry.id   AF-A0A9X6GC76-F1
#
_cell.length_a   1.000
_cell.length_b   1.000
_cell.length_c   1.000
_cell.angle_alpha   90.00
_cell.angle_beta   90.00
_cell.angle_gamma   90.00
#
_symmetry.space_group_name_H-M   'P 1'
#
loop_
_entity.id
_entity.type
_entity.pdbx_description
1 polymer ?
#
loop_
_entity_poly.entity_id
_entity_poly.type
_entity_poly.pdbx_seq_one_letter_code
_entity_poly.pdbx_strand_id
1 'polypeptide(L)'
;MTSVERTAYPRFKQNLTKKELAAIYTITHEENIFAHRVARGESSVFICLVMLKSFQRLGYFPRPKDIPSMVLQHIRTCLNISDGIELKFNPKVMYRHQKEIRQYLQVYAFGKDALHVATKAIYHASHVMDHPPDLINVAIEELIKERYELPAFSTLDRLSRRVRTLVNNQLCHTVMTRLSKQEKHKLEELLYTSQETKHSGFNYFKELPKSPSISHMKELQNKLDFITSFMSNIEELLKEIPNSKIKHFASEALALDASEIKDFHMAKRYMLLLSVIYRSQIVTRDNLIDMFLKRIARIHKRGKEELALLREQQRSISENLISILSEVLHTTHTYDDTNMIGSKITELFEEKGGIDSLQQDCLAISAYNRNNYLPLLEKFYNSHRKTLFRLISLLELDSTTQDDSLIKALQFLLLNENRRVEQLPTNLDLSFANEQWRQTLRVGKDSNLLYRKRLELCIFSYLASELKTGDVSVQGSEKFADYRKQLLPWEECEPIVKEYCEELNFPSSPINFVKQLKHKLTSVANTVDLNYPNNGQVIITEDGEPILKRLARRNVSTSSKLLEKEIIQRLPERTVLDILCNVEHWTHWTRHFGPLSGSDPKLENPTERYIVTTFGYGCNLGPTQTAKHMRNTMTAHMLSFVNRRHIHIPKLNTALQDVLNQYNTFSLPKLWGTGKVASADGTKHDMYIENLVSEYHIRYGGYGGLAYHHVADNYIALFSHFIPCGVWEAVYIIDGLLKNKSDIQPDTLHADTQGQSTPVFALSYLLGIHLMPRIRNWKDLKFFRPDKHTNYKHIDPLFKDVIDWGVIETHWKDLFQVVVSIKKGKILPSTLLRKLSSNSKKNRLYQAFRELGRVIRTIFLLQYISDMKLREQITASTNKVEAYNGFSKWLFFGGDGIITENDPIEQEKRIKYNDLITNSVIFQNVVDITMILWQLKKEGYRFARQDLETLSPYMTRHIKRFGDYVIDLKKVPQPIEETIPI
;
A
#
# COMPACT_ATOMS: atom_id res chain seq x y z
N MET A 1 16.86 18.33 -18.28
CA MET A 1 17.42 17.17 -18.98
C MET A 1 17.18 15.92 -18.13
N THR A 2 17.21 14.70 -18.69
CA THR A 2 17.13 13.50 -17.85
C THR A 2 18.49 13.32 -17.19
N SER A 3 18.54 13.30 -15.86
CA SER A 3 19.79 12.99 -15.16
C SER A 3 20.16 11.54 -15.44
N VAL A 4 21.43 11.30 -15.75
CA VAL A 4 22.00 9.95 -15.94
C VAL A 4 21.68 9.08 -14.71
N GLU A 5 21.60 9.70 -13.52
CA GLU A 5 21.36 9.07 -12.21
C GLU A 5 19.96 8.51 -12.02
N ARG A 6 19.03 8.84 -12.92
CA ARG A 6 17.70 8.23 -12.90
C ARG A 6 17.60 6.96 -13.76
N THR A 7 18.68 6.58 -14.45
CA THR A 7 18.66 5.50 -15.45
C THR A 7 19.57 4.36 -15.05
N ALA A 8 19.34 3.18 -15.63
CA ALA A 8 20.21 2.02 -15.57
C ALA A 8 21.53 2.22 -16.35
N TYR A 9 21.82 3.44 -16.82
CA TYR A 9 23.03 3.74 -17.56
C TYR A 9 24.26 3.52 -16.66
N PRO A 10 25.14 2.56 -17.01
CA PRO A 10 26.20 2.10 -16.13
C PRO A 10 27.28 3.17 -15.95
N ARG A 11 27.80 3.30 -14.73
CA ARG A 11 28.85 4.25 -14.34
C ARG A 11 29.78 3.65 -13.30
N PHE A 12 30.97 4.25 -13.17
CA PHE A 12 31.82 4.02 -12.01
C PHE A 12 31.13 4.57 -10.76
N LYS A 13 31.14 3.79 -9.67
CA LYS A 13 30.72 4.28 -8.36
C LYS A 13 31.77 5.29 -7.87
N GLN A 14 31.32 6.39 -7.25
CA GLN A 14 32.24 7.37 -6.67
C GLN A 14 33.07 6.77 -5.53
N ASN A 15 32.46 5.86 -4.74
CA ASN A 15 33.11 5.09 -3.70
C ASN A 15 33.07 3.60 -4.08
N LEU A 16 34.23 3.02 -4.41
CA LEU A 16 34.38 1.58 -4.68
C LEU A 16 34.91 0.90 -3.42
N THR A 17 34.20 -0.12 -2.95
CA THR A 17 34.67 -0.92 -1.82
C THR A 17 35.79 -1.87 -2.25
N LYS A 18 36.64 -2.29 -1.31
CA LYS A 18 37.70 -3.29 -1.57
C LYS A 18 37.14 -4.60 -2.14
N LYS A 19 35.96 -5.02 -1.66
CA LYS A 19 35.28 -6.24 -2.13
C LYS A 19 34.83 -6.13 -3.59
N GLU A 20 34.30 -4.98 -4.00
CA GLU A 20 33.89 -4.72 -5.38
C GLU A 20 35.09 -4.63 -6.33
N LEU A 21 36.18 -4.00 -5.88
CA LEU A 21 37.45 -3.99 -6.62
C LEU A 21 37.91 -5.42 -6.94
N ALA A 22 37.91 -6.29 -5.92
CA ALA A 22 38.28 -7.69 -6.07
C ALA A 22 37.32 -8.49 -6.97
N ALA A 23 36.01 -8.29 -6.84
CA ALA A 23 35.03 -9.07 -7.59
C ALA A 23 34.95 -8.70 -9.09
N ILE A 24 35.11 -7.41 -9.41
CA ILE A 24 34.82 -6.90 -10.77
C ILE A 24 36.10 -6.68 -11.57
N TYR A 25 37.16 -6.15 -10.93
CA TYR A 25 38.34 -5.65 -11.64
C TYR A 25 39.57 -6.56 -11.54
N THR A 26 39.47 -7.69 -10.83
CA THR A 26 40.53 -8.70 -10.82
C THR A 26 40.64 -9.36 -12.18
N ILE A 27 41.86 -9.47 -12.68
CA ILE A 27 42.16 -10.02 -14.01
C ILE A 27 42.18 -11.54 -13.93
N THR A 28 41.46 -12.19 -14.82
CA THR A 28 41.47 -13.66 -14.97
C THR A 28 42.63 -14.11 -15.85
N HIS A 29 42.98 -15.39 -15.78
CA HIS A 29 44.06 -15.95 -16.57
C HIS A 29 43.82 -15.78 -18.10
N GLU A 30 42.59 -16.01 -18.57
CA GLU A 30 42.22 -15.87 -19.98
C GLU A 30 42.35 -14.43 -20.48
N GLU A 31 41.90 -13.45 -19.69
CA GLU A 31 42.01 -12.03 -20.03
C GLU A 31 43.47 -11.58 -20.11
N ASN A 32 44.32 -12.11 -19.23
CA ASN A 32 45.75 -11.81 -19.26
C ASN A 32 46.41 -12.35 -20.53
N ILE A 33 46.06 -13.58 -20.95
CA ILE A 33 46.52 -14.17 -22.22
C ILE A 33 46.05 -13.32 -23.41
N PHE A 34 44.77 -12.92 -23.42
CA PHE A 34 44.22 -12.05 -24.45
C PHE A 34 45.00 -10.73 -24.55
N ALA A 35 45.25 -10.05 -23.44
CA ALA A 35 45.92 -8.76 -23.43
C ALA A 35 47.37 -8.85 -23.97
N HIS A 36 48.11 -9.92 -23.65
CA HIS A 36 49.46 -10.15 -24.18
C HIS A 36 49.49 -10.55 -25.65
N ARG A 37 48.37 -11.05 -26.21
CA ARG A 37 48.22 -11.29 -27.65
C ARG A 37 48.01 -9.98 -28.43
N VAL A 38 47.24 -9.06 -27.84
CA VAL A 38 46.80 -7.81 -28.47
C VAL A 38 47.81 -6.67 -28.31
N ALA A 39 48.49 -6.61 -27.17
CA ALA A 39 49.38 -5.52 -26.80
C ALA A 39 50.80 -6.03 -26.50
N ARG A 40 51.82 -5.23 -26.84
CA ARG A 40 53.22 -5.50 -26.51
C ARG A 40 53.75 -4.47 -25.52
N GLY A 41 54.45 -4.95 -24.48
CA GLY A 41 55.01 -4.13 -23.41
C GLY A 41 54.03 -3.88 -22.26
N GLU A 42 54.56 -3.78 -21.03
CA GLU A 42 53.78 -3.72 -19.78
C GLU A 42 52.75 -2.58 -19.77
N SER A 43 53.12 -1.39 -20.23
CA SER A 43 52.22 -0.22 -20.29
C SER A 43 51.04 -0.44 -21.26
N SER A 44 51.26 -1.07 -22.41
CA SER A 44 50.21 -1.29 -23.41
C SER A 44 49.26 -2.42 -22.99
N VAL A 45 49.79 -3.47 -22.36
CA VAL A 45 49.01 -4.57 -21.76
C VAL A 45 48.13 -4.05 -20.63
N PHE A 46 48.69 -3.23 -19.74
CA PHE A 46 47.93 -2.57 -18.68
C PHE A 46 46.77 -1.73 -19.23
N ILE A 47 47.03 -0.87 -20.23
CA ILE A 47 45.98 -0.06 -20.86
C ILE A 47 44.90 -0.94 -21.50
N CYS A 48 45.27 -2.03 -22.18
CA CYS A 48 44.33 -2.97 -22.77
C CYS A 48 43.41 -3.61 -21.70
N LEU A 49 43.97 -4.06 -20.58
CA LEU A 49 43.22 -4.67 -19.47
C LEU A 49 42.33 -3.66 -18.74
N VAL A 50 42.81 -2.44 -18.52
CA VAL A 50 41.99 -1.35 -17.96
C VAL A 50 40.79 -1.08 -18.86
N MET A 51 40.99 -1.01 -20.18
CA MET A 51 39.89 -0.81 -21.14
C MET A 51 38.93 -1.99 -21.18
N LEU A 52 39.44 -3.23 -21.14
CA LEU A 52 38.63 -4.44 -21.11
C LEU A 52 37.74 -4.50 -19.86
N LYS A 53 38.33 -4.31 -18.68
CA LYS A 53 37.59 -4.30 -17.40
C LYS A 53 36.59 -3.15 -17.32
N SER A 54 36.98 -1.98 -17.81
CA SER A 54 36.07 -0.83 -17.90
C SER A 54 34.89 -1.14 -18.83
N PHE A 55 35.13 -1.77 -19.98
CA PHE A 55 34.08 -2.13 -20.92
C PHE A 55 33.16 -3.23 -20.38
N GLN A 56 33.69 -4.30 -19.78
CA GLN A 56 32.87 -5.34 -19.15
C GLN A 56 31.95 -4.78 -18.07
N ARG A 57 32.41 -3.74 -17.35
CA ARG A 57 31.59 -3.06 -16.35
C ARG A 57 30.57 -2.08 -16.93
N LEU A 58 30.95 -1.33 -17.97
CA LEU A 58 30.17 -0.18 -18.46
C LEU A 58 29.43 -0.42 -19.78
N GLY A 59 29.78 -1.44 -20.55
CA GLY A 59 29.26 -1.63 -21.91
C GLY A 59 29.68 -0.56 -22.91
N TYR A 60 30.60 0.35 -22.55
CA TYR A 60 31.19 1.37 -23.42
C TYR A 60 32.63 1.70 -22.97
N PHE A 61 33.42 2.33 -23.85
CA PHE A 61 34.77 2.76 -23.52
C PHE A 61 34.78 4.15 -22.86
N PRO A 62 35.09 4.29 -21.55
CA PRO A 62 35.13 5.59 -20.88
C PRO A 62 36.35 6.42 -21.32
N ARG A 63 36.31 7.73 -21.08
CA ARG A 63 37.52 8.55 -21.27
C ARG A 63 38.54 8.17 -20.19
N PRO A 64 39.85 8.14 -20.48
CA PRO A 64 40.87 7.74 -19.51
C PRO A 64 40.81 8.52 -18.18
N LYS A 65 40.46 9.81 -18.25
CA LYS A 65 40.29 10.70 -17.09
C LYS A 65 39.07 10.39 -16.21
N ASP A 66 38.09 9.66 -16.73
CA ASP A 66 36.87 9.29 -16.00
C ASP A 66 37.05 7.96 -15.24
N ILE A 67 38.18 7.27 -15.40
CA ILE A 67 38.49 5.99 -14.75
C ILE A 67 39.02 6.28 -13.33
N PRO A 68 38.40 5.74 -12.26
CA PRO A 68 38.86 5.98 -10.90
C PRO A 68 40.28 5.50 -10.67
N SER A 69 41.07 6.31 -9.94
CA SER A 69 42.45 5.96 -9.56
C SER A 69 42.55 4.63 -8.82
N MET A 70 41.55 4.31 -7.98
CA MET A 70 41.47 3.03 -7.27
C MET A 70 41.41 1.82 -8.21
N VAL A 71 40.71 1.93 -9.34
CA VAL A 71 40.64 0.86 -10.35
C VAL A 71 42.00 0.68 -11.01
N LEU A 72 42.66 1.79 -11.36
CA LEU A 72 44.00 1.77 -11.94
C LEU A 72 45.01 1.12 -10.98
N GLN A 73 44.97 1.48 -9.69
CA GLN A 73 45.85 0.90 -8.67
C GLN A 73 45.59 -0.59 -8.47
N HIS A 74 44.33 -1.03 -8.35
CA HIS A 74 44.00 -2.45 -8.18
C HIS A 74 44.52 -3.31 -9.34
N ILE A 75 44.33 -2.85 -10.58
CA ILE A 75 44.82 -3.54 -11.77
C ILE A 75 46.36 -3.54 -11.82
N ARG A 76 47.03 -2.47 -11.37
CA ARG A 76 48.51 -2.42 -11.28
C ARG A 76 49.03 -3.47 -10.32
N THR A 77 48.41 -3.57 -9.14
CA THR A 77 48.75 -4.59 -8.14
C THR A 77 48.54 -6.00 -8.69
N CYS A 78 47.47 -6.25 -9.44
CA CYS A 78 47.22 -7.56 -10.05
C CYS A 78 48.31 -7.98 -11.08
N LEU A 79 48.97 -7.01 -11.72
CA LEU A 79 49.98 -7.25 -12.76
C LEU A 79 51.43 -7.09 -12.26
N ASN A 80 51.65 -6.78 -10.98
CA ASN A 80 52.97 -6.48 -10.39
C ASN A 80 53.74 -5.37 -11.14
N ILE A 81 53.05 -4.36 -11.65
CA ILE A 81 53.66 -3.24 -12.38
C ILE A 81 54.04 -2.13 -11.38
N SER A 82 55.25 -1.57 -11.52
CA SER A 82 55.74 -0.48 -10.67
C SER A 82 55.01 0.86 -10.89
N ASP A 83 54.86 1.66 -9.82
CA ASP A 83 54.11 2.91 -9.87
C ASP A 83 54.74 4.02 -10.74
N GLY A 84 56.02 3.88 -11.08
CA GLY A 84 56.80 4.85 -11.86
C GLY A 84 56.58 4.83 -13.37
N ILE A 85 55.76 3.92 -13.91
CA ILE A 85 55.48 3.85 -15.36
C ILE A 85 54.44 4.92 -15.75
N GLU A 86 54.85 5.86 -16.60
CA GLU A 86 53.99 6.91 -17.15
C GLU A 86 52.98 6.31 -18.16
N LEU A 87 51.68 6.46 -17.88
CA LEU A 87 50.60 5.93 -18.72
C LEU A 87 50.24 6.92 -19.84
N LYS A 88 50.73 6.67 -21.06
CA LYS A 88 50.38 7.47 -22.24
C LYS A 88 49.26 6.82 -23.05
N PHE A 89 48.05 7.35 -22.90
CA PHE A 89 46.88 6.93 -23.68
C PHE A 89 46.96 7.44 -25.13
N ASN A 90 47.65 6.71 -26.01
CA ASN A 90 47.74 7.03 -27.42
C ASN A 90 46.43 6.66 -28.16
N PRO A 91 45.73 7.61 -28.83
CA PRO A 91 44.47 7.35 -29.53
C PRO A 91 44.53 6.22 -30.58
N LYS A 92 45.62 6.10 -31.33
CA LYS A 92 45.76 5.07 -32.38
C LYS A 92 45.87 3.66 -31.78
N VAL A 93 46.56 3.54 -30.65
CA VAL A 93 46.73 2.26 -29.94
C VAL A 93 45.42 1.88 -29.26
N MET A 94 44.74 2.84 -28.60
CA MET A 94 43.44 2.60 -27.99
C MET A 94 42.40 2.14 -29.01
N TYR A 95 42.37 2.73 -30.21
CA TYR A 95 41.43 2.31 -31.27
C TYR A 95 41.64 0.84 -31.68
N ARG A 96 42.91 0.38 -31.77
CA ARG A 96 43.22 -1.03 -32.03
C ARG A 96 42.73 -1.93 -30.88
N HIS A 97 43.04 -1.55 -29.65
CA HIS A 97 42.58 -2.28 -28.45
C HIS A 97 41.06 -2.38 -28.39
N GLN A 98 40.33 -1.29 -28.69
CA GLN A 98 38.86 -1.29 -28.74
C GLN A 98 38.32 -2.28 -29.77
N LYS A 99 38.95 -2.38 -30.95
CA LYS A 99 38.54 -3.33 -31.99
C LYS A 99 38.70 -4.78 -31.52
N GLU A 100 39.86 -5.10 -30.96
CA GLU A 100 40.15 -6.45 -30.46
C GLU A 100 39.27 -6.81 -29.24
N ILE A 101 39.03 -5.87 -28.32
CA ILE A 101 38.13 -6.06 -27.17
C ILE A 101 36.70 -6.34 -27.63
N ARG A 102 36.19 -5.59 -28.62
CA ARG A 102 34.85 -5.85 -29.19
C ARG A 102 34.75 -7.25 -29.79
N GLN A 103 35.78 -7.70 -30.50
CA GLN A 103 35.83 -9.04 -31.08
C GLN A 103 35.91 -10.12 -29.99
N TYR A 104 36.71 -9.91 -28.95
CA TYR A 104 36.83 -10.83 -27.81
C TYR A 104 35.51 -10.99 -27.04
N LEU A 105 34.79 -9.88 -26.80
CA LEU A 105 33.51 -9.89 -26.09
C LEU A 105 32.31 -10.19 -26.99
N GLN A 106 32.50 -10.34 -28.31
CA GLN A 106 31.44 -10.52 -29.31
C GLN A 106 30.39 -9.40 -29.27
N VAL A 107 30.86 -8.14 -29.22
CA VAL A 107 30.01 -6.93 -29.14
C VAL A 107 30.22 -6.06 -30.38
N TYR A 108 29.12 -5.56 -30.95
CA TYR A 108 29.12 -4.67 -32.11
C TYR A 108 29.26 -3.21 -31.68
N ALA A 109 29.97 -2.40 -32.47
CA ALA A 109 30.08 -0.96 -32.20
C ALA A 109 28.73 -0.25 -32.38
N PHE A 110 28.51 0.82 -31.63
CA PHE A 110 27.30 1.64 -31.79
C PHE A 110 27.30 2.33 -33.16
N GLY A 111 26.35 1.97 -34.02
CA GLY A 111 26.21 2.48 -35.39
C GLY A 111 24.76 2.74 -35.79
N LYS A 112 24.48 2.76 -37.10
CA LYS A 112 23.13 3.03 -37.63
C LYS A 112 22.12 1.96 -37.19
N ASP A 113 22.51 0.69 -37.18
CA ASP A 113 21.62 -0.42 -36.81
C ASP A 113 21.28 -0.38 -35.32
N ALA A 114 22.28 -0.17 -34.46
CA ALA A 114 22.09 0.02 -33.02
C ALA A 114 21.15 1.22 -32.73
N LEU A 115 21.34 2.34 -33.45
CA LEU A 115 20.45 3.50 -33.33
C LEU A 115 19.01 3.16 -33.76
N HIS A 116 18.84 2.35 -34.81
CA HIS A 116 17.52 1.91 -35.26
C HIS A 116 16.83 1.01 -34.22
N VAL A 117 17.55 0.03 -33.65
CA VAL A 117 17.08 -0.84 -32.57
C VAL A 117 16.63 -0.01 -31.37
N ALA A 118 17.48 0.89 -30.87
CA ALA A 118 17.16 1.76 -29.76
C ALA A 118 15.95 2.68 -30.07
N THR A 119 15.87 3.22 -31.29
CA THR A 119 14.74 4.08 -31.70
C THR A 119 13.44 3.30 -31.72
N LYS A 120 13.44 2.07 -32.27
CA LYS A 120 12.26 1.20 -32.35
C LYS A 120 11.78 0.79 -30.96
N ALA A 121 12.71 0.40 -30.09
CA ALA A 121 12.40 0.04 -28.70
C ALA A 121 11.77 1.22 -27.93
N ILE A 122 12.37 2.41 -28.01
CA ILE A 122 11.83 3.63 -27.40
C ILE A 122 10.47 3.99 -27.99
N TYR A 123 10.30 3.87 -29.32
CA TYR A 123 9.04 4.19 -30.00
C TYR A 123 7.90 3.34 -29.46
N HIS A 124 8.05 2.01 -29.46
CA HIS A 124 7.05 1.09 -28.91
C HIS A 124 6.78 1.36 -27.41
N ALA A 125 7.82 1.56 -26.60
CA ALA A 125 7.66 1.84 -25.18
C ALA A 125 6.93 3.17 -24.92
N SER A 126 7.19 4.20 -25.72
CA SER A 126 6.63 5.56 -25.53
C SER A 126 5.11 5.67 -25.78
N HIS A 127 4.51 4.68 -26.45
CA HIS A 127 3.06 4.59 -26.56
C HIS A 127 2.39 4.26 -25.21
N VAL A 128 3.08 3.53 -24.33
CA VAL A 128 2.54 3.07 -23.04
C VAL A 128 3.15 3.84 -21.86
N MET A 129 4.43 4.18 -21.95
CA MET A 129 5.24 4.83 -20.92
C MET A 129 5.51 6.30 -21.24
N ASP A 130 5.69 7.12 -20.20
CA ASP A 130 5.98 8.55 -20.35
C ASP A 130 7.24 9.03 -19.64
N HIS A 131 7.80 8.28 -18.70
CA HIS A 131 8.98 8.75 -17.98
C HIS A 131 10.23 8.55 -18.86
N PRO A 132 10.99 9.61 -19.17
CA PRO A 132 12.20 9.47 -19.99
C PRO A 132 13.24 8.46 -19.48
N PRO A 133 13.45 8.32 -18.15
CA PRO A 133 14.33 7.27 -17.64
C PRO A 133 13.90 5.85 -18.05
N ASP A 134 12.61 5.54 -17.97
CA ASP A 134 12.09 4.22 -18.34
C ASP A 134 12.34 3.93 -19.83
N LEU A 135 12.13 4.93 -20.69
CA LEU A 135 12.43 4.84 -22.12
C LEU A 135 13.92 4.61 -22.40
N ILE A 136 14.80 5.28 -21.64
CA ILE A 136 16.25 5.08 -21.77
C ILE A 136 16.63 3.67 -21.27
N ASN A 137 16.02 3.19 -20.20
CA ASN A 137 16.27 1.85 -19.67
C ASN A 137 15.87 0.75 -20.67
N VAL A 138 14.70 0.88 -21.31
CA VAL A 138 14.27 -0.02 -22.39
C VAL A 138 15.28 0.00 -23.55
N ALA A 139 15.80 1.17 -23.92
CA ALA A 139 16.83 1.25 -24.96
C ALA A 139 18.14 0.57 -24.56
N ILE A 140 18.57 0.73 -23.30
CA ILE A 140 19.77 0.07 -22.76
C ILE A 140 19.60 -1.44 -22.77
N GLU A 141 18.45 -1.93 -22.30
CA GLU A 141 18.14 -3.36 -22.24
C GLU A 141 18.16 -3.99 -23.63
N GLU A 142 17.51 -3.37 -24.61
CA GLU A 142 17.49 -3.90 -25.98
C GLU A 142 18.88 -3.83 -26.65
N LEU A 143 19.66 -2.77 -26.41
CA LEU A 143 21.03 -2.67 -26.91
C LEU A 143 21.95 -3.75 -26.33
N ILE A 144 21.83 -4.04 -25.02
CA ILE A 144 22.60 -5.08 -24.35
C ILE A 144 22.21 -6.47 -24.88
N LYS A 145 20.90 -6.72 -25.02
CA LYS A 145 20.34 -7.98 -25.52
C LYS A 145 20.84 -8.29 -26.94
N GLU A 146 20.86 -7.29 -27.82
CA GLU A 146 21.38 -7.40 -29.20
C GLU A 146 22.91 -7.26 -29.30
N ARG A 147 23.61 -7.21 -28.16
CA ARG A 147 25.08 -7.13 -28.04
C ARG A 147 25.70 -5.93 -28.76
N TYR A 148 25.13 -4.75 -28.58
CA TYR A 148 25.72 -3.48 -29.01
C TYR A 148 26.43 -2.74 -27.87
N GLU A 149 27.50 -2.02 -28.23
CA GLU A 149 28.12 -1.02 -27.36
C GLU A 149 27.12 0.10 -27.02
N LEU A 150 27.10 0.54 -25.76
CA LEU A 150 26.26 1.65 -25.32
C LEU A 150 26.82 2.99 -25.84
N PRO A 151 25.99 3.86 -26.45
CA PRO A 151 26.44 5.19 -26.83
C PRO A 151 26.53 6.09 -25.61
N ALA A 152 27.20 7.24 -25.75
CA ALA A 152 27.17 8.26 -24.70
C ALA A 152 25.73 8.56 -24.24
N PHE A 153 25.52 8.69 -22.93
CA PHE A 153 24.19 8.92 -22.35
C PHE A 153 23.41 10.07 -23.01
N SER A 154 24.09 11.16 -23.36
CA SER A 154 23.49 12.31 -24.05
C SER A 154 22.86 11.95 -25.40
N THR A 155 23.28 10.86 -26.03
CA THR A 155 22.67 10.32 -27.25
C THR A 155 21.33 9.64 -26.94
N LEU A 156 21.29 8.75 -25.94
CA LEU A 156 20.04 8.09 -25.51
C LEU A 156 19.03 9.09 -24.94
N ASP A 157 19.50 10.06 -24.16
CA ASP A 157 18.67 11.11 -23.59
C ASP A 157 18.04 12.00 -24.69
N ARG A 158 18.84 12.45 -25.67
CA ARG A 158 18.30 13.18 -26.84
C ARG A 158 17.34 12.32 -27.66
N LEU A 159 17.65 11.04 -27.86
CA LEU A 159 16.81 10.12 -28.63
C LEU A 159 15.46 9.90 -27.94
N SER A 160 15.47 9.55 -26.65
CA SER A 160 14.29 9.37 -25.80
C SER A 160 13.39 10.61 -25.84
N ARG A 161 13.95 11.81 -25.65
CA ARG A 161 13.18 13.05 -25.76
C ARG A 161 12.58 13.29 -27.12
N ARG A 162 13.35 13.05 -28.19
CA ARG A 162 12.88 13.27 -29.56
C ARG A 162 11.72 12.34 -29.88
N VAL A 163 11.88 11.04 -29.62
CA VAL A 163 10.86 10.03 -29.90
C VAL A 163 9.63 10.24 -29.03
N ARG A 164 9.80 10.51 -27.73
CA ARG A 164 8.68 10.81 -26.83
C ARG A 164 7.92 12.06 -27.24
N THR A 165 8.62 13.14 -27.57
CA THR A 165 7.98 14.38 -28.06
C THR A 165 7.20 14.11 -29.34
N LEU A 166 7.76 13.32 -30.26
CA LEU A 166 7.08 12.91 -31.49
C LEU A 166 5.79 12.13 -31.19
N VAL A 167 5.86 11.08 -30.37
CA VAL A 167 4.69 10.26 -30.03
C VAL A 167 3.64 11.07 -29.27
N ASN A 168 4.05 11.87 -28.28
CA ASN A 168 3.11 12.70 -27.53
C ASN A 168 2.46 13.77 -28.43
N ASN A 169 3.21 14.36 -29.36
CA ASN A 169 2.63 15.31 -30.32
C ASN A 169 1.64 14.62 -31.26
N GLN A 170 1.95 13.41 -31.74
CA GLN A 170 1.02 12.61 -32.57
C GLN A 170 -0.27 12.30 -31.83
N LEU A 171 -0.19 11.84 -30.57
CA LEU A 171 -1.36 11.58 -29.73
C LEU A 171 -2.20 12.85 -29.52
N CYS A 172 -1.56 13.96 -29.14
CA CYS A 172 -2.21 15.26 -28.96
C CYS A 172 -2.87 15.77 -30.25
N HIS A 173 -2.21 15.61 -31.41
CA HIS A 173 -2.76 16.02 -32.70
C HIS A 173 -3.94 15.16 -33.11
N THR A 174 -3.87 13.85 -32.91
CA THR A 174 -4.97 12.90 -33.20
C THR A 174 -6.24 13.31 -32.44
N VAL A 175 -6.11 13.63 -31.16
CA VAL A 175 -7.23 14.12 -30.34
C VAL A 175 -7.72 15.48 -30.86
N MET A 176 -6.82 16.42 -31.14
CA MET A 176 -7.19 17.74 -31.67
C MET A 176 -7.93 17.68 -33.02
N THR A 177 -7.62 16.71 -33.87
CA THR A 177 -8.29 16.52 -35.17
C THR A 177 -9.69 15.92 -35.04
N ARG A 178 -9.95 15.14 -33.99
CA ARG A 178 -11.29 14.58 -33.70
C ARG A 178 -12.26 15.61 -33.11
N LEU A 179 -11.73 16.65 -32.48
CA LEU A 179 -12.52 17.71 -31.86
C LEU A 179 -13.15 18.65 -32.91
N SER A 180 -14.45 18.82 -32.80
CA SER A 180 -15.22 19.85 -33.50
C SER A 180 -14.85 21.26 -33.02
N LYS A 181 -15.21 22.29 -33.81
CA LYS A 181 -14.99 23.70 -33.43
C LYS A 181 -15.72 24.08 -32.13
N GLN A 182 -16.93 23.56 -31.93
CA GLN A 182 -17.73 23.82 -30.72
C GLN A 182 -17.09 23.22 -29.48
N GLU A 183 -16.58 21.98 -29.56
CA GLU A 183 -15.91 21.33 -28.43
C GLU A 183 -14.59 22.03 -28.06
N LYS A 184 -13.82 22.49 -29.06
CA LYS A 184 -12.61 23.30 -28.81
C LYS A 184 -12.93 24.58 -28.04
N HIS A 185 -13.97 25.30 -28.45
CA HIS A 185 -14.42 26.52 -27.76
C HIS A 185 -14.81 26.24 -26.31
N LYS A 186 -15.64 25.21 -26.08
CA LYS A 186 -16.05 24.79 -24.72
C LYS A 186 -14.84 24.49 -23.82
N LEU A 187 -13.83 23.80 -24.33
CA LEU A 187 -12.61 23.49 -23.58
C LEU A 187 -11.80 24.74 -23.24
N GLU A 188 -11.77 25.74 -24.13
CA GLU A 188 -11.04 26.99 -23.88
C GLU A 188 -11.72 27.86 -22.84
N GLU A 189 -13.06 27.94 -22.85
CA GLU A 189 -13.85 28.67 -21.86
C GLU A 189 -13.55 28.24 -20.42
N LEU A 190 -13.23 26.95 -20.20
CA LEU A 190 -12.88 26.42 -18.87
C LEU A 190 -11.67 27.11 -18.24
N LEU A 191 -10.78 27.69 -19.05
CA LEU A 191 -9.55 28.32 -18.57
C LEU A 191 -9.76 29.79 -18.16
N TYR A 192 -10.93 30.37 -18.41
CA TYR A 192 -11.25 31.75 -18.05
C TYR A 192 -12.06 31.80 -16.75
N THR A 193 -11.86 32.86 -15.97
CA THR A 193 -12.64 33.15 -14.77
C THR A 193 -13.93 33.86 -15.16
N SER A 194 -15.07 33.43 -14.62
CA SER A 194 -16.33 34.18 -14.78
C SER A 194 -16.37 35.36 -13.80
N GLN A 195 -17.18 36.39 -14.08
CA GLN A 195 -17.32 37.54 -13.16
C GLN A 195 -18.00 37.14 -11.83
N GLU A 196 -18.80 36.08 -11.84
CA GLU A 196 -19.52 35.56 -10.66
C GLU A 196 -18.67 34.64 -9.77
N THR A 197 -17.61 34.03 -10.31
CA THR A 197 -16.78 33.08 -9.56
C THR A 197 -15.31 33.50 -9.59
N LYS A 198 -14.64 33.56 -8.42
CA LYS A 198 -13.20 33.92 -8.33
C LYS A 198 -12.26 32.84 -8.91
N HIS A 199 -12.79 31.80 -9.56
CA HIS A 199 -12.06 30.63 -10.04
C HIS A 199 -12.48 30.28 -11.47
N SER A 200 -11.57 29.68 -12.24
CA SER A 200 -11.85 29.20 -13.59
C SER A 200 -12.68 27.91 -13.56
N GLY A 201 -13.50 27.65 -14.58
CA GLY A 201 -14.26 26.40 -14.71
C GLY A 201 -13.40 25.13 -14.62
N PHE A 202 -12.12 25.21 -14.99
CA PHE A 202 -11.13 24.14 -14.81
C PHE A 202 -10.98 23.67 -13.35
N ASN A 203 -11.10 24.56 -12.36
CA ASN A 203 -10.94 24.19 -10.95
C ASN A 203 -12.06 23.27 -10.46
N TYR A 204 -13.25 23.34 -11.07
CA TYR A 204 -14.38 22.48 -10.73
C TYR A 204 -14.04 20.99 -10.91
N PHE A 205 -13.24 20.65 -11.93
CA PHE A 205 -12.80 19.27 -12.17
C PHE A 205 -11.74 18.79 -11.16
N LYS A 206 -11.06 19.72 -10.47
CA LYS A 206 -10.07 19.45 -9.41
C LYS A 206 -10.71 19.32 -8.02
N GLU A 207 -11.95 19.75 -7.83
CA GLU A 207 -12.62 19.73 -6.53
C GLU A 207 -12.79 18.31 -5.98
N LEU A 208 -12.41 18.16 -4.71
CA LEU A 208 -12.48 16.92 -3.95
C LEU A 208 -13.87 16.73 -3.31
N PRO A 209 -14.30 15.48 -3.05
CA PRO A 209 -15.56 15.23 -2.36
C PRO A 209 -15.50 15.66 -0.90
N LYS A 210 -16.56 16.35 -0.46
CA LYS A 210 -16.75 16.77 0.94
C LYS A 210 -17.26 15.60 1.81
N SER A 211 -17.52 15.89 3.09
CA SER A 211 -17.99 14.94 4.10
C SER A 211 -19.29 14.21 3.70
N PRO A 212 -19.58 13.01 4.28
CA PRO A 212 -20.67 12.15 3.82
C PRO A 212 -22.08 12.60 4.25
N SER A 213 -22.57 13.70 3.65
CA SER A 213 -23.88 14.31 3.89
C SER A 213 -24.83 14.13 2.70
N ILE A 214 -26.13 14.35 2.90
CA ILE A 214 -27.12 14.30 1.79
C ILE A 214 -26.92 15.47 0.83
N SER A 215 -26.58 16.67 1.34
CA SER A 215 -26.32 17.84 0.50
C SER A 215 -25.10 17.62 -0.39
N HIS A 216 -23.99 17.13 0.18
CA HIS A 216 -22.78 16.85 -0.58
C HIS A 216 -22.96 15.70 -1.58
N MET A 217 -23.80 14.71 -1.27
CA MET A 217 -24.18 13.68 -2.23
C MET A 217 -24.92 14.27 -3.43
N LYS A 218 -25.84 15.22 -3.21
CA LYS A 218 -26.50 15.95 -4.30
C LYS A 218 -25.53 16.82 -5.10
N GLU A 219 -24.58 17.48 -4.44
CA GLU A 219 -23.48 18.22 -5.11
C GLU A 219 -22.67 17.29 -6.03
N LEU A 220 -22.30 16.10 -5.55
CA LEU A 220 -21.59 15.10 -6.37
C LEU A 220 -22.43 14.56 -7.54
N GLN A 221 -23.74 14.35 -7.33
CA GLN A 221 -24.65 13.96 -8.42
C GLN A 221 -24.72 15.05 -9.49
N ASN A 222 -24.89 16.31 -9.07
CA ASN A 222 -24.91 17.45 -9.99
C ASN A 222 -23.57 17.58 -10.74
N LYS A 223 -22.45 17.34 -10.05
CA LYS A 223 -21.12 17.30 -10.66
C LYS A 223 -21.02 16.19 -11.70
N LEU A 224 -21.44 14.97 -11.37
CA LEU A 224 -21.40 13.85 -12.32
C LEU A 224 -22.28 14.12 -13.55
N ASP A 225 -23.49 14.64 -13.35
CA ASP A 225 -24.39 15.05 -14.43
C ASP A 225 -23.75 16.12 -15.31
N PHE A 226 -23.19 17.16 -14.71
CA PHE A 226 -22.50 18.23 -15.44
C PHE A 226 -21.32 17.68 -16.24
N ILE A 227 -20.42 16.90 -15.65
CA ILE A 227 -19.23 16.41 -16.35
C ILE A 227 -19.62 15.42 -17.46
N THR A 228 -20.65 14.61 -17.26
CA THR A 228 -21.12 13.65 -18.28
C THR A 228 -21.83 14.36 -19.43
N SER A 229 -22.63 15.39 -19.14
CA SER A 229 -23.31 16.20 -20.16
C SER A 229 -22.38 17.21 -20.86
N PHE A 230 -21.27 17.62 -20.23
CA PHE A 230 -20.32 18.56 -20.80
C PHE A 230 -19.69 18.03 -22.10
N MET A 231 -19.29 16.75 -22.11
CA MET A 231 -18.80 16.03 -23.30
C MET A 231 -19.21 14.54 -23.24
N SER A 232 -20.24 14.18 -24.00
CA SER A 232 -20.78 12.81 -24.04
C SER A 232 -19.91 11.82 -24.85
N ASN A 233 -19.13 12.30 -25.81
CA ASN A 233 -18.29 11.51 -26.72
C ASN A 233 -16.83 11.38 -26.24
N ILE A 234 -16.53 11.69 -24.98
CA ILE A 234 -15.14 11.75 -24.49
C ILE A 234 -14.40 10.40 -24.61
N GLU A 235 -15.11 9.28 -24.42
CA GLU A 235 -14.56 7.94 -24.57
C GLU A 235 -14.17 7.64 -26.02
N GLU A 236 -14.96 8.11 -26.99
CA GLU A 236 -14.66 7.99 -28.42
C GLU A 236 -13.46 8.85 -28.81
N LEU A 237 -13.38 10.07 -28.29
CA LEU A 237 -12.26 10.99 -28.52
C LEU A 237 -10.93 10.40 -28.03
N LEU A 238 -10.95 9.65 -26.91
CA LEU A 238 -9.77 9.06 -26.27
C LEU A 238 -9.56 7.56 -26.57
N LYS A 239 -10.41 6.92 -27.39
CA LYS A 239 -10.43 5.46 -27.60
C LYS A 239 -9.09 4.82 -27.97
N GLU A 240 -8.25 5.52 -28.74
CA GLU A 240 -6.93 5.02 -29.19
C GLU A 240 -5.78 5.41 -28.26
N ILE A 241 -6.06 6.18 -27.20
CA ILE A 241 -5.05 6.60 -26.24
C ILE A 241 -4.99 5.57 -25.11
N PRO A 242 -3.82 4.97 -24.82
CA PRO A 242 -3.70 4.04 -23.72
C PRO A 242 -4.08 4.68 -22.37
N ASN A 243 -4.80 3.96 -21.53
CA ASN A 243 -5.24 4.46 -20.22
C ASN A 243 -4.09 4.96 -19.33
N SER A 244 -2.88 4.39 -19.46
CA SER A 244 -1.68 4.87 -18.76
C SER A 244 -1.30 6.30 -19.17
N LYS A 245 -1.41 6.63 -20.47
CA LYS A 245 -1.17 7.96 -21.02
C LYS A 245 -2.21 8.96 -20.54
N ILE A 246 -3.48 8.58 -20.57
CA ILE A 246 -4.57 9.43 -20.09
C ILE A 246 -4.36 9.77 -18.60
N LYS A 247 -4.01 8.76 -17.78
CA LYS A 247 -3.65 8.98 -16.37
C LYS A 247 -2.45 9.93 -16.22
N HIS A 248 -1.40 9.76 -17.01
CA HIS A 248 -0.22 10.64 -16.96
C HIS A 248 -0.57 12.09 -17.31
N PHE A 249 -1.27 12.34 -18.42
CA PHE A 249 -1.69 13.69 -18.82
C PHE A 249 -2.66 14.33 -17.82
N ALA A 250 -3.57 13.55 -17.25
CA ALA A 250 -4.45 14.04 -16.18
C ALA A 250 -3.65 14.42 -14.94
N SER A 251 -2.68 13.61 -14.51
CA SER A 251 -1.80 13.96 -13.38
C SER A 251 -0.95 15.20 -13.66
N GLU A 252 -0.43 15.35 -14.88
CA GLU A 252 0.28 16.58 -15.30
C GLU A 252 -0.64 17.79 -15.18
N ALA A 253 -1.86 17.72 -15.68
CA ALA A 253 -2.83 18.81 -15.65
C ALA A 253 -3.34 19.15 -14.24
N LEU A 254 -3.59 18.16 -13.38
CA LEU A 254 -4.01 18.39 -11.99
C LEU A 254 -2.93 19.13 -11.17
N ALA A 255 -1.66 18.92 -11.51
CA ALA A 255 -0.53 19.63 -10.91
C ALA A 255 -0.39 21.07 -11.42
N LEU A 256 -1.18 21.52 -12.41
CA LEU A 256 -1.12 22.84 -13.03
C LEU A 256 -2.33 23.72 -12.65
N ASP A 257 -2.16 25.03 -12.79
CA ASP A 257 -3.23 26.02 -12.70
C ASP A 257 -3.71 26.46 -14.09
N ALA A 258 -4.89 27.08 -14.18
CA ALA A 258 -5.49 27.44 -15.46
C ALA A 258 -4.62 28.40 -16.30
N SER A 259 -3.94 29.36 -15.67
CA SER A 259 -2.98 30.24 -16.34
C SER A 259 -1.83 29.45 -16.99
N GLU A 260 -1.29 28.47 -16.27
CA GLU A 260 -0.18 27.63 -16.72
C GLU A 260 -0.61 26.69 -17.86
N ILE A 261 -1.88 26.24 -17.86
CA ILE A 261 -2.43 25.45 -18.97
C ILE A 261 -2.56 26.28 -20.25
N LYS A 262 -2.83 27.58 -20.15
CA LYS A 262 -2.89 28.49 -21.31
C LYS A 262 -1.54 28.61 -22.02
N ASP A 263 -0.43 28.43 -21.33
CA ASP A 263 0.91 28.55 -21.93
C ASP A 263 1.25 27.37 -22.86
N PHE A 264 0.49 26.27 -22.82
CA PHE A 264 0.70 25.13 -23.72
C PHE A 264 0.09 25.36 -25.10
N HIS A 265 0.75 24.79 -26.12
CA HIS A 265 0.22 24.70 -27.49
C HIS A 265 -1.15 23.99 -27.52
N MET A 266 -2.04 24.43 -28.42
CA MET A 266 -3.44 23.99 -28.53
C MET A 266 -3.63 22.48 -28.42
N ALA A 267 -2.90 21.69 -29.24
CA ALA A 267 -3.01 20.23 -29.22
C ALA A 267 -2.74 19.62 -27.83
N LYS A 268 -1.68 20.04 -27.13
CA LYS A 268 -1.37 19.54 -25.79
C LYS A 268 -2.36 20.06 -24.75
N ARG A 269 -2.80 21.31 -24.88
CA ARG A 269 -3.82 21.91 -24.00
C ARG A 269 -5.11 21.09 -24.01
N TYR A 270 -5.62 20.74 -25.18
CA TYR A 270 -6.84 19.93 -25.29
C TYR A 270 -6.65 18.51 -24.75
N MET A 271 -5.50 17.88 -25.01
CA MET A 271 -5.19 16.55 -24.44
C MET A 271 -5.19 16.57 -22.91
N LEU A 272 -4.57 17.59 -22.29
CA LEU A 272 -4.54 17.77 -20.84
C LEU A 272 -5.95 17.96 -20.26
N LEU A 273 -6.75 18.84 -20.86
CA LEU A 273 -8.12 19.13 -20.39
C LEU A 273 -9.02 17.90 -20.51
N LEU A 274 -9.04 17.23 -21.66
CA LEU A 274 -9.84 16.01 -21.87
C LEU A 274 -9.44 14.90 -20.91
N SER A 275 -8.13 14.73 -20.67
CA SER A 275 -7.64 13.73 -19.72
C SER A 275 -8.14 14.00 -18.30
N VAL A 276 -8.15 15.26 -17.86
CA VAL A 276 -8.70 15.64 -16.54
C VAL A 276 -10.19 15.44 -16.48
N ILE A 277 -10.95 15.83 -17.50
CA ILE A 277 -12.41 15.66 -17.55
C ILE A 277 -12.76 14.17 -17.46
N TYR A 278 -12.15 13.34 -18.30
CA TYR A 278 -12.35 11.89 -18.30
C TYR A 278 -12.01 11.26 -16.95
N ARG A 279 -10.86 11.64 -16.34
CA ARG A 279 -10.50 11.14 -15.02
C ARG A 279 -11.43 11.65 -13.93
N SER A 280 -11.92 12.88 -14.02
CA SER A 280 -12.88 13.47 -13.09
C SER A 280 -14.24 12.74 -13.15
N GLN A 281 -14.68 12.28 -14.34
CA GLN A 281 -15.87 11.42 -14.47
C GLN A 281 -15.70 10.13 -13.66
N ILE A 282 -14.62 9.39 -13.90
CA ILE A 282 -14.32 8.11 -13.21
C ILE A 282 -14.23 8.31 -11.69
N VAL A 283 -13.45 9.29 -11.26
CA VAL A 283 -13.23 9.57 -9.82
C VAL A 283 -14.53 10.04 -9.15
N THR A 284 -15.35 10.84 -9.83
CA THR A 284 -16.64 11.29 -9.27
C THR A 284 -17.62 10.13 -9.12
N ARG A 285 -17.67 9.18 -10.07
CA ARG A 285 -18.47 7.94 -9.93
C ARG A 285 -18.03 7.14 -8.71
N ASP A 286 -16.72 6.91 -8.55
CA ASP A 286 -16.18 6.16 -7.41
C ASP A 286 -16.52 6.85 -6.08
N ASN A 287 -16.34 8.17 -6.01
CA ASN A 287 -16.67 8.97 -4.83
C ASN A 287 -18.18 8.94 -4.51
N LEU A 288 -19.04 8.94 -5.52
CA LEU A 288 -20.49 8.86 -5.36
C LEU A 288 -20.93 7.50 -4.80
N ILE A 289 -20.27 6.42 -5.23
CA ILE A 289 -20.51 5.08 -4.69
C ILE A 289 -20.00 4.99 -3.24
N ASP A 290 -18.80 5.50 -2.95
CA ASP A 290 -18.29 5.55 -1.57
C ASP A 290 -19.24 6.36 -0.65
N MET A 291 -19.75 7.49 -1.14
CA MET A 291 -20.77 8.30 -0.46
C MET A 291 -22.02 7.46 -0.17
N PHE A 292 -22.55 6.74 -1.16
CA PHE A 292 -23.68 5.83 -1.02
C PHE A 292 -23.46 4.77 0.06
N LEU A 293 -22.33 4.05 0.01
CA LEU A 293 -21.99 3.01 0.97
C LEU A 293 -21.97 3.57 2.41
N LYS A 294 -21.36 4.75 2.61
CA LYS A 294 -21.34 5.42 3.93
C LYS A 294 -22.73 5.85 4.39
N ARG A 295 -23.58 6.33 3.49
CA ARG A 295 -24.97 6.72 3.82
C ARG A 295 -25.81 5.52 4.26
N ILE A 296 -25.74 4.41 3.54
CA ILE A 296 -26.45 3.17 3.90
C ILE A 296 -25.94 2.64 5.24
N ALA A 297 -24.61 2.56 5.44
CA ALA A 297 -24.03 2.14 6.71
C ALA A 297 -24.50 3.00 7.89
N ARG A 298 -24.62 4.33 7.70
CA ARG A 298 -25.13 5.25 8.72
C ARG A 298 -26.61 5.04 9.04
N ILE A 299 -27.44 4.68 8.05
CA ILE A 299 -28.86 4.31 8.26
C ILE A 299 -28.95 3.06 9.14
N HIS A 300 -28.18 2.01 8.82
CA HIS A 300 -28.12 0.79 9.63
C HIS A 300 -27.61 1.05 11.05
N LYS A 301 -26.56 1.87 11.20
CA LYS A 301 -25.99 2.23 12.51
C LYS A 301 -27.06 2.90 13.40
N ARG A 302 -27.77 3.91 12.86
CA ARG A 302 -28.85 4.58 13.58
C ARG A 302 -30.00 3.65 13.95
N GLY A 303 -30.37 2.72 13.07
CA GLY A 303 -31.39 1.71 13.41
C GLY A 303 -30.97 0.81 14.57
N LYS A 304 -29.70 0.42 14.64
CA LYS A 304 -29.16 -0.37 15.77
C LYS A 304 -29.08 0.45 17.06
N GLU A 305 -28.68 1.71 16.98
CA GLU A 305 -28.66 2.64 18.11
C GLU A 305 -30.08 2.86 18.66
N GLU A 306 -31.07 3.06 17.79
CA GLU A 306 -32.47 3.18 18.19
C GLU A 306 -32.97 1.90 18.87
N LEU A 307 -32.64 0.71 18.34
CA LEU A 307 -32.99 -0.56 18.98
C LEU A 307 -32.33 -0.69 20.37
N ALA A 308 -31.08 -0.24 20.52
CA ALA A 308 -30.40 -0.26 21.80
C ALA A 308 -31.05 0.70 22.81
N LEU A 309 -31.44 1.90 22.36
CA LEU A 309 -32.19 2.86 23.19
C LEU A 309 -33.55 2.32 23.61
N LEU A 310 -34.31 1.71 22.69
CA LEU A 310 -35.60 1.08 22.99
C LEU A 310 -35.44 -0.06 24.01
N ARG A 311 -34.39 -0.87 23.89
CA ARG A 311 -34.07 -1.92 24.87
C ARG A 311 -33.74 -1.36 26.25
N GLU A 312 -32.96 -0.30 26.30
CA GLU A 312 -32.63 0.35 27.57
C GLU A 312 -33.89 0.93 28.24
N GLN A 313 -34.78 1.54 27.45
CA GLN A 313 -36.06 2.06 27.94
C GLN A 313 -37.01 0.93 28.41
N GLN A 314 -36.99 -0.22 27.76
CA GLN A 314 -37.81 -1.39 28.11
C GLN A 314 -37.18 -2.28 29.19
N ARG A 315 -35.97 -1.96 29.66
CA ARG A 315 -35.26 -2.73 30.68
C ARG A 315 -36.00 -2.73 32.01
N SER A 316 -36.54 -1.58 32.42
CA SER A 316 -37.34 -1.46 33.64
C SER A 316 -38.62 -2.30 33.59
N ILE A 317 -39.29 -2.32 32.44
CA ILE A 317 -40.49 -3.14 32.20
C ILE A 317 -40.12 -4.63 32.26
N SER A 318 -38.98 -5.02 31.69
CA SER A 318 -38.49 -6.40 31.70
C SER A 318 -38.10 -6.86 33.10
N GLU A 319 -37.39 -6.03 33.86
CA GLU A 319 -37.01 -6.29 35.26
C GLU A 319 -38.27 -6.42 36.14
N ASN A 320 -39.29 -5.58 35.91
CA ASN A 320 -40.58 -5.66 36.61
C ASN A 320 -41.32 -6.98 36.28
N LEU A 321 -41.43 -7.36 35.00
CA LEU A 321 -42.06 -8.64 34.61
C LEU A 321 -41.31 -9.86 35.15
N ILE A 322 -39.97 -9.82 35.21
CA ILE A 322 -39.16 -10.90 35.81
C ILE A 322 -39.40 -10.97 37.32
N SER A 323 -39.50 -9.82 38.01
CA SER A 323 -39.85 -9.77 39.44
C SER A 323 -41.21 -10.41 39.68
N ILE A 324 -42.22 -10.07 38.88
CA ILE A 324 -43.57 -10.64 38.96
C ILE A 324 -43.53 -12.15 38.71
N LEU A 325 -42.79 -12.63 37.71
CA LEU A 325 -42.64 -14.06 37.45
C LEU A 325 -41.96 -14.78 38.63
N SER A 326 -40.95 -14.15 39.25
CA SER A 326 -40.27 -14.69 40.44
C SER A 326 -41.21 -14.77 41.65
N GLU A 327 -42.06 -13.76 41.84
CA GLU A 327 -43.08 -13.75 42.90
C GLU A 327 -44.16 -14.81 42.65
N VAL A 328 -44.61 -14.99 41.40
CA VAL A 328 -45.53 -16.07 41.03
C VAL A 328 -44.91 -17.44 41.31
N LEU A 329 -43.64 -17.65 40.91
CA LEU A 329 -42.92 -18.90 41.18
C LEU A 329 -42.76 -19.14 42.69
N HIS A 330 -42.44 -18.12 43.47
CA HIS A 330 -42.39 -18.23 44.93
C HIS A 330 -43.76 -18.63 45.47
N THR A 331 -44.82 -17.96 45.04
CA THR A 331 -46.20 -18.20 45.48
C THR A 331 -46.60 -19.65 45.24
N THR A 332 -46.29 -20.18 44.04
CA THR A 332 -46.53 -21.60 43.70
C THR A 332 -45.70 -22.59 44.51
N HIS A 333 -44.61 -22.15 45.15
CA HIS A 333 -43.73 -23.00 45.95
C HIS A 333 -44.04 -22.93 47.46
N THR A 334 -44.68 -21.85 47.93
CA THR A 334 -45.07 -21.64 49.34
C THR A 334 -46.41 -22.24 49.72
N TYR A 335 -47.32 -22.42 48.76
CA TYR A 335 -48.66 -22.91 49.01
C TYR A 335 -48.92 -24.17 48.20
N ASP A 336 -49.44 -25.22 48.85
CA ASP A 336 -49.78 -26.49 48.18
C ASP A 336 -51.24 -26.54 47.68
N ASP A 337 -52.09 -25.60 48.12
CA ASP A 337 -53.51 -25.54 47.73
C ASP A 337 -53.71 -24.69 46.47
N THR A 338 -54.10 -25.35 45.38
CA THR A 338 -54.37 -24.79 44.05
C THR A 338 -55.32 -23.58 44.06
N ASN A 339 -56.32 -23.56 44.94
CA ASN A 339 -57.28 -22.44 45.01
C ASN A 339 -56.65 -21.19 45.67
N MET A 340 -55.80 -21.39 46.67
CA MET A 340 -55.04 -20.32 47.34
C MET A 340 -53.96 -19.74 46.44
N ILE A 341 -53.27 -20.59 45.67
CA ILE A 341 -52.29 -20.17 44.64
C ILE A 341 -52.97 -19.27 43.61
N GLY A 342 -54.11 -19.72 43.05
CA GLY A 342 -54.87 -18.94 42.08
C GLY A 342 -55.31 -17.59 42.62
N SER A 343 -55.86 -17.54 43.84
CA SER A 343 -56.25 -16.29 44.51
C SER A 343 -55.07 -15.32 44.66
N LYS A 344 -53.91 -15.78 45.14
CA LYS A 344 -52.74 -14.94 45.39
C LYS A 344 -52.11 -14.42 44.09
N ILE A 345 -52.09 -15.23 43.04
CA ILE A 345 -51.60 -14.80 41.72
C ILE A 345 -52.50 -13.71 41.13
N THR A 346 -53.82 -13.83 41.29
CA THR A 346 -54.76 -12.79 40.83
C THR A 346 -54.61 -11.48 41.61
N GLU A 347 -54.44 -11.55 42.94
CA GLU A 347 -54.12 -10.40 43.81
C GLU A 347 -52.83 -9.69 43.33
N LEU A 348 -51.80 -10.48 43.04
CA LEU A 348 -50.48 -9.98 42.60
C LEU A 348 -50.52 -9.31 41.23
N PHE A 349 -51.34 -9.82 40.30
CA PHE A 349 -51.56 -9.18 39.01
C PHE A 349 -52.37 -7.89 39.13
N GLU A 350 -53.36 -7.81 40.01
CA GLU A 350 -54.12 -6.58 40.26
C GLU A 350 -53.26 -5.48 40.90
N GLU A 351 -52.43 -5.81 41.89
CA GLU A 351 -51.49 -4.87 42.52
C GLU A 351 -50.49 -4.25 41.52
N LYS A 352 -50.21 -4.96 40.42
CA LYS A 352 -49.25 -4.54 39.38
C LYS A 352 -49.92 -3.93 38.14
N GLY A 353 -51.19 -3.54 38.23
CA GLY A 353 -51.90 -2.82 37.16
C GLY A 353 -52.81 -3.66 36.27
N GLY A 354 -53.05 -4.93 36.64
CA GLY A 354 -53.99 -5.82 35.98
C GLY A 354 -53.41 -6.62 34.80
N ILE A 355 -54.11 -7.69 34.44
CA ILE A 355 -53.71 -8.64 33.39
C ILE A 355 -53.54 -7.95 32.03
N ASP A 356 -54.44 -7.02 31.68
CA ASP A 356 -54.39 -6.31 30.39
C ASP A 356 -53.14 -5.42 30.26
N SER A 357 -52.72 -4.76 31.35
CA SER A 357 -51.50 -3.94 31.36
C SER A 357 -50.26 -4.82 31.23
N LEU A 358 -50.19 -5.92 31.98
CA LEU A 358 -49.10 -6.88 31.90
C LEU A 358 -49.02 -7.55 30.51
N GLN A 359 -50.17 -7.79 29.88
CA GLN A 359 -50.24 -8.32 28.52
C GLN A 359 -49.76 -7.29 27.49
N GLN A 360 -50.08 -5.99 27.66
CA GLN A 360 -49.53 -4.91 26.83
C GLN A 360 -48.01 -4.78 27.00
N ASP A 361 -47.50 -4.87 28.24
CA ASP A 361 -46.07 -4.87 28.52
C ASP A 361 -45.37 -6.07 27.88
N CYS A 362 -45.96 -7.26 27.98
CA CYS A 362 -45.48 -8.47 27.30
C CYS A 362 -45.47 -8.30 25.77
N LEU A 363 -46.51 -7.71 25.19
CA LEU A 363 -46.58 -7.44 23.75
C LEU A 363 -45.52 -6.42 23.31
N ALA A 364 -45.35 -5.33 24.07
CA ALA A 364 -44.36 -4.29 23.80
C ALA A 364 -42.93 -4.83 23.85
N ILE A 365 -42.63 -5.72 24.79
CA ILE A 365 -41.35 -6.43 24.90
C ILE A 365 -41.19 -7.46 23.76
N SER A 366 -42.25 -8.23 23.45
CA SER A 366 -42.21 -9.24 22.39
C SER A 366 -41.96 -8.64 20.99
N ALA A 367 -42.45 -7.42 20.73
CA ALA A 367 -42.31 -6.73 19.46
C ALA A 367 -40.83 -6.39 19.12
N TYR A 368 -39.98 -6.19 20.15
CA TYR A 368 -38.57 -5.78 19.98
C TYR A 368 -37.55 -6.78 20.56
N ASN A 369 -38.02 -7.89 21.16
CA ASN A 369 -37.17 -8.98 21.67
C ASN A 369 -36.45 -9.76 20.56
N ARG A 370 -37.01 -9.84 19.35
CA ARG A 370 -36.23 -10.32 18.19
C ARG A 370 -35.15 -9.28 17.92
N ASN A 371 -33.89 -9.69 17.81
CA ASN A 371 -32.73 -8.82 17.55
C ASN A 371 -32.75 -8.16 16.14
N ASN A 372 -33.87 -7.50 15.81
CA ASN A 372 -34.29 -7.08 14.49
C ASN A 372 -34.54 -5.58 14.43
N TYR A 373 -33.48 -4.84 14.12
CA TYR A 373 -33.53 -3.39 13.93
C TYR A 373 -34.06 -2.96 12.54
N LEU A 374 -34.29 -3.91 11.61
CA LEU A 374 -34.64 -3.61 10.21
C LEU A 374 -35.92 -2.77 10.04
N PRO A 375 -37.00 -2.98 10.81
CA PRO A 375 -38.20 -2.14 10.71
C PRO A 375 -37.93 -0.66 11.07
N LEU A 376 -36.96 -0.39 11.95
CA LEU A 376 -36.64 0.97 12.43
C LEU A 376 -35.91 1.82 11.39
N LEU A 377 -35.42 1.20 10.31
CA LEU A 377 -34.65 1.88 9.27
C LEU A 377 -35.49 2.89 8.48
N GLU A 378 -36.80 2.68 8.38
CA GLU A 378 -37.71 3.53 7.59
C GLU A 378 -37.66 5.00 8.02
N LYS A 379 -37.60 5.26 9.35
CA LYS A 379 -37.50 6.60 9.94
C LYS A 379 -36.30 7.39 9.39
N PHE A 380 -35.17 6.71 9.21
CA PHE A 380 -33.92 7.33 8.75
C PHE A 380 -33.77 7.36 7.22
N TYR A 381 -34.60 6.62 6.49
CA TYR A 381 -34.55 6.47 5.05
C TYR A 381 -35.31 7.55 4.28
N ASN A 382 -36.44 8.02 4.82
CA ASN A 382 -37.35 8.92 4.09
C ASN A 382 -36.65 10.16 3.51
N SER A 383 -35.69 10.74 4.25
CA SER A 383 -34.91 11.90 3.77
C SER A 383 -33.93 11.59 2.64
N HIS A 384 -33.58 10.32 2.44
CA HIS A 384 -32.60 9.86 1.46
C HIS A 384 -33.21 9.37 0.17
N ARG A 385 -34.47 8.90 0.21
CA ARG A 385 -35.16 8.22 -0.89
C ARG A 385 -34.89 8.87 -2.25
N LYS A 386 -35.28 10.14 -2.44
CA LYS A 386 -35.12 10.86 -3.73
C LYS A 386 -33.67 10.88 -4.23
N THR A 387 -32.72 11.10 -3.32
CA THR A 387 -31.29 11.14 -3.65
C THR A 387 -30.76 9.75 -4.02
N LEU A 388 -31.22 8.69 -3.35
CA LEU A 388 -30.80 7.31 -3.62
C LEU A 388 -31.33 6.78 -4.95
N PHE A 389 -32.58 7.09 -5.30
CA PHE A 389 -33.14 6.76 -6.61
C PHE A 389 -32.39 7.46 -7.74
N ARG A 390 -32.15 8.78 -7.59
CA ARG A 390 -31.34 9.54 -8.54
C ARG A 390 -29.93 8.96 -8.69
N LEU A 391 -29.33 8.43 -7.62
CA LEU A 391 -28.02 7.79 -7.75
C LEU A 391 -28.06 6.59 -8.67
N ILE A 392 -29.02 5.68 -8.48
CA ILE A 392 -29.12 4.47 -9.31
C ILE A 392 -29.35 4.84 -10.77
N SER A 393 -30.19 5.85 -11.06
CA SER A 393 -30.42 6.28 -12.44
C SER A 393 -29.19 6.88 -13.13
N LEU A 394 -28.19 7.34 -12.36
CA LEU A 394 -26.93 7.90 -12.88
C LEU A 394 -25.82 6.86 -13.08
N LEU A 395 -26.02 5.63 -12.61
CA LEU A 395 -25.01 4.58 -12.63
C LEU A 395 -25.49 3.40 -13.46
N GLU A 396 -24.63 2.92 -14.35
CA GLU A 396 -24.84 1.68 -15.09
C GLU A 396 -24.29 0.51 -14.26
N LEU A 397 -25.20 -0.32 -13.75
CA LEU A 397 -24.93 -1.41 -12.81
C LEU A 397 -25.04 -2.77 -13.50
N ASP A 398 -23.99 -3.59 -13.40
CA ASP A 398 -23.94 -4.95 -13.94
C ASP A 398 -23.70 -5.98 -12.84
N SER A 399 -24.36 -7.14 -12.93
CA SER A 399 -23.99 -8.31 -12.13
C SER A 399 -22.67 -8.88 -12.63
N THR A 400 -21.77 -9.22 -11.71
CA THR A 400 -20.55 -9.95 -12.03
C THR A 400 -20.72 -11.46 -11.82
N THR A 401 -21.91 -11.93 -11.47
CA THR A 401 -22.19 -13.35 -11.22
C THR A 401 -23.31 -13.85 -12.12
N GLN A 402 -23.54 -15.17 -12.16
CA GLN A 402 -24.70 -15.73 -12.87
C GLN A 402 -26.04 -15.43 -12.15
N ASP A 403 -26.00 -14.85 -10.95
CA ASP A 403 -27.18 -14.48 -10.19
C ASP A 403 -27.56 -13.02 -10.47
N ASP A 404 -28.66 -12.82 -11.21
CA ASP A 404 -29.22 -11.51 -11.56
C ASP A 404 -30.39 -11.09 -10.68
N SER A 405 -30.68 -11.82 -9.59
CA SER A 405 -31.86 -11.58 -8.74
C SER A 405 -31.93 -10.12 -8.23
N LEU A 406 -30.79 -9.56 -7.78
CA LEU A 406 -30.73 -8.19 -7.29
C LEU A 406 -30.88 -7.15 -8.41
N ILE A 407 -30.28 -7.38 -9.59
CA ILE A 407 -30.41 -6.47 -10.74
C ILE A 407 -31.87 -6.42 -11.21
N LYS A 408 -32.54 -7.58 -11.29
CA LYS A 408 -33.98 -7.65 -11.58
C LYS A 408 -34.82 -6.93 -10.50
N ALA A 409 -34.45 -7.06 -9.24
CA ALA A 409 -35.09 -6.32 -8.14
C ALA A 409 -34.92 -4.80 -8.25
N LEU A 410 -33.73 -4.33 -8.63
CA LEU A 410 -33.43 -2.92 -8.88
C LEU A 410 -34.23 -2.36 -10.05
N GLN A 411 -34.33 -3.10 -11.16
CA GLN A 411 -35.17 -2.72 -12.29
C GLN A 411 -36.64 -2.60 -11.89
N PHE A 412 -37.16 -3.58 -11.12
CA PHE A 412 -38.51 -3.49 -10.56
C PHE A 412 -38.69 -2.27 -9.66
N LEU A 413 -37.71 -1.95 -8.82
CA LEU A 413 -37.73 -0.79 -7.94
C LEU A 413 -37.80 0.54 -8.73
N LEU A 414 -37.02 0.69 -9.80
CA LEU A 414 -37.04 1.87 -10.66
C LEU A 414 -38.39 2.04 -11.37
N LEU A 415 -38.98 0.95 -11.90
CA LEU A 415 -40.30 0.97 -12.54
C LEU A 415 -41.43 1.40 -11.58
N ASN A 416 -41.26 1.15 -10.28
CA ASN A 416 -42.26 1.45 -9.25
C ASN A 416 -41.93 2.70 -8.42
N GLU A 417 -40.94 3.51 -8.81
CA GLU A 417 -40.49 4.67 -8.03
C GLU A 417 -41.63 5.64 -7.68
N ASN A 418 -42.49 5.93 -8.66
CA ASN A 418 -43.55 6.93 -8.55
C ASN A 418 -44.88 6.38 -8.02
N ARG A 419 -45.00 5.06 -7.79
CA ARG A 419 -46.22 4.48 -7.25
C ARG A 419 -46.42 4.89 -5.79
N ARG A 420 -47.63 5.37 -5.46
CA ARG A 420 -47.97 5.88 -4.11
C ARG A 420 -48.64 4.86 -3.18
N VAL A 421 -48.55 3.58 -3.51
CA VAL A 421 -49.10 2.49 -2.68
C VAL A 421 -48.14 2.12 -1.54
N GLU A 422 -48.69 1.76 -0.37
CA GLU A 422 -47.89 1.24 0.75
C GLU A 422 -47.41 -0.20 0.51
N GLN A 423 -48.21 -0.98 -0.20
CA GLN A 423 -48.02 -2.40 -0.44
C GLN A 423 -47.92 -2.68 -1.93
N LEU A 424 -46.98 -3.53 -2.32
CA LEU A 424 -46.79 -3.98 -3.69
C LEU A 424 -47.13 -5.47 -3.78
N PRO A 425 -48.07 -5.90 -4.64
CA PRO A 425 -48.29 -7.31 -4.94
C PRO A 425 -47.14 -7.82 -5.80
N THR A 426 -46.45 -8.88 -5.38
CA THR A 426 -45.26 -9.32 -6.10
C THR A 426 -44.85 -10.78 -5.86
N ASN A 427 -44.40 -11.42 -6.93
CA ASN A 427 -43.68 -12.71 -6.95
C ASN A 427 -42.17 -12.47 -7.24
N LEU A 428 -41.58 -11.42 -6.66
CA LEU A 428 -40.16 -11.13 -6.86
C LEU A 428 -39.29 -12.21 -6.21
N ASP A 429 -38.24 -12.65 -6.90
CA ASP A 429 -37.24 -13.51 -6.30
C ASP A 429 -36.42 -12.73 -5.26
N LEU A 430 -36.62 -13.06 -3.98
CA LEU A 430 -35.90 -12.51 -2.84
C LEU A 430 -34.82 -13.47 -2.33
N SER A 431 -34.32 -14.36 -3.20
CA SER A 431 -33.24 -15.31 -2.91
C SER A 431 -31.99 -14.64 -2.31
N PHE A 432 -31.66 -13.44 -2.80
CA PHE A 432 -30.55 -12.62 -2.29
C PHE A 432 -30.74 -12.16 -0.83
N ALA A 433 -31.98 -12.02 -0.35
CA ALA A 433 -32.27 -11.53 0.99
C ALA A 433 -32.26 -12.66 2.04
N ASN A 434 -31.69 -12.39 3.22
CA ASN A 434 -31.73 -13.29 4.37
C ASN A 434 -33.15 -13.45 4.94
N GLU A 435 -33.37 -14.49 5.75
CA GLU A 435 -34.69 -14.79 6.32
C GLU A 435 -35.26 -13.63 7.14
N GLN A 436 -34.40 -12.92 7.88
CA GLN A 436 -34.80 -11.77 8.69
C GLN A 436 -35.41 -10.64 7.84
N TRP A 437 -34.82 -10.34 6.68
CA TRP A 437 -35.39 -9.41 5.71
C TRP A 437 -36.69 -9.97 5.12
N ARG A 438 -36.70 -11.24 4.69
CA ARG A 438 -37.90 -11.86 4.09
C ARG A 438 -39.11 -11.82 5.03
N GLN A 439 -38.91 -12.07 6.32
CA GLN A 439 -39.95 -11.94 7.35
C GLN A 439 -40.41 -10.49 7.56
N THR A 440 -39.48 -9.53 7.46
CA THR A 440 -39.77 -8.11 7.68
C THR A 440 -40.53 -7.46 6.50
N LEU A 441 -40.36 -8.00 5.29
CA LEU A 441 -40.92 -7.46 4.06
C LEU A 441 -42.40 -7.82 3.86
N ARG A 442 -42.82 -9.03 4.27
CA ARG A 442 -44.17 -9.56 4.01
C ARG A 442 -45.23 -8.99 4.97
N VAL A 443 -46.43 -8.76 4.44
CA VAL A 443 -47.62 -8.37 5.21
C VAL A 443 -48.33 -9.64 5.71
N GLY A 444 -47.77 -10.32 6.71
CA GLY A 444 -48.27 -11.61 7.22
C GLY A 444 -47.60 -12.85 6.59
N LYS A 445 -47.81 -14.03 7.19
CA LYS A 445 -47.09 -15.27 6.82
C LYS A 445 -47.43 -15.78 5.41
N ASP A 446 -48.66 -15.57 4.93
CA ASP A 446 -49.19 -16.17 3.69
C ASP A 446 -49.61 -15.15 2.61
N SER A 447 -49.23 -13.89 2.71
CA SER A 447 -49.55 -12.88 1.68
C SER A 447 -48.41 -12.64 0.68
N ASN A 448 -48.76 -12.41 -0.58
CA ASN A 448 -47.85 -11.95 -1.65
C ASN A 448 -47.69 -10.41 -1.67
N LEU A 449 -48.05 -9.74 -0.57
CA LEU A 449 -47.96 -8.29 -0.42
C LEU A 449 -46.69 -7.93 0.34
N LEU A 450 -45.88 -7.04 -0.24
CA LEU A 450 -44.66 -6.53 0.39
C LEU A 450 -44.79 -5.05 0.74
N TYR A 451 -44.28 -4.65 1.90
CA TYR A 451 -44.14 -3.24 2.26
C TYR A 451 -43.14 -2.53 1.34
N ARG A 452 -43.60 -1.55 0.57
CA ARG A 452 -42.81 -0.86 -0.47
C ARG A 452 -41.50 -0.29 0.06
N LYS A 453 -41.56 0.56 1.10
CA LYS A 453 -40.36 1.23 1.63
C LYS A 453 -39.36 0.26 2.26
N ARG A 454 -39.84 -0.82 2.86
CA ARG A 454 -38.99 -1.89 3.40
C ARG A 454 -38.30 -2.64 2.27
N LEU A 455 -39.00 -2.88 1.16
CA LEU A 455 -38.41 -3.46 -0.05
C LEU A 455 -37.34 -2.54 -0.65
N GLU A 456 -37.62 -1.24 -0.76
CA GLU A 456 -36.63 -0.26 -1.22
C GLU A 456 -35.36 -0.30 -0.37
N LEU A 457 -35.49 -0.22 0.95
CA LEU A 457 -34.38 -0.30 1.89
C LEU A 457 -33.62 -1.63 1.80
N CYS A 458 -34.34 -2.75 1.66
CA CYS A 458 -33.73 -4.06 1.47
C CYS A 458 -32.82 -4.06 0.24
N ILE A 459 -33.35 -3.62 -0.90
CA ILE A 459 -32.61 -3.59 -2.17
C ILE A 459 -31.39 -2.67 -2.06
N PHE A 460 -31.52 -1.46 -1.50
CA PHE A 460 -30.37 -0.57 -1.30
C PHE A 460 -29.31 -1.15 -0.35
N SER A 461 -29.74 -1.90 0.69
CA SER A 461 -28.84 -2.55 1.64
C SER A 461 -28.02 -3.67 0.97
N TYR A 462 -28.67 -4.48 0.14
CA TYR A 462 -27.99 -5.53 -0.62
C TYR A 462 -27.15 -4.96 -1.75
N LEU A 463 -27.59 -3.88 -2.43
CA LEU A 463 -26.75 -3.17 -3.41
C LEU A 463 -25.47 -2.65 -2.77
N ALA A 464 -25.55 -2.05 -1.58
CA ALA A 464 -24.35 -1.63 -0.85
C ALA A 464 -23.42 -2.81 -0.49
N SER A 465 -23.98 -3.96 -0.14
CA SER A 465 -23.22 -5.19 0.13
C SER A 465 -22.58 -5.76 -1.14
N GLU A 466 -23.31 -5.82 -2.25
CA GLU A 466 -22.85 -6.40 -3.52
C GLU A 466 -21.83 -5.51 -4.24
N LEU A 467 -21.95 -4.17 -4.15
CA LEU A 467 -20.90 -3.24 -4.58
C LEU A 467 -19.62 -3.38 -3.76
N LYS A 468 -19.73 -3.62 -2.45
CA LYS A 468 -18.56 -3.81 -1.57
C LYS A 468 -17.83 -5.13 -1.85
N THR A 469 -18.59 -6.20 -2.09
CA THR A 469 -18.06 -7.54 -2.42
C THR A 469 -17.60 -7.67 -3.87
N GLY A 470 -18.01 -6.74 -4.74
CA GLY A 470 -17.75 -6.80 -6.19
C GLY A 470 -18.64 -7.79 -6.93
N ASP A 471 -19.72 -8.27 -6.31
CA ASP A 471 -20.75 -9.09 -6.96
C ASP A 471 -21.61 -8.24 -7.91
N VAL A 472 -21.69 -6.93 -7.67
CA VAL A 472 -22.18 -5.91 -8.63
C VAL A 472 -21.03 -4.96 -8.97
N SER A 473 -20.94 -4.57 -10.24
CA SER A 473 -19.96 -3.61 -10.75
C SER A 473 -20.62 -2.42 -11.41
N VAL A 474 -19.88 -1.32 -11.51
CA VAL A 474 -20.34 -0.08 -12.14
C VAL A 474 -19.49 0.20 -13.39
N GLN A 475 -20.14 0.43 -14.54
CA GLN A 475 -19.42 0.81 -15.75
C GLN A 475 -18.82 2.22 -15.63
N GLY A 476 -17.64 2.43 -16.22
CA GLY A 476 -16.90 3.70 -16.12
C GLY A 476 -16.35 4.03 -14.72
N SER A 477 -16.43 3.10 -13.76
CA SER A 477 -15.76 3.17 -12.46
C SER A 477 -14.33 2.58 -12.54
N GLU A 478 -13.45 2.95 -11.61
CA GLU A 478 -12.15 2.28 -11.45
C GLU A 478 -12.15 1.36 -10.23
N LYS A 479 -12.63 1.85 -9.09
CA LYS A 479 -12.68 1.11 -7.82
C LYS A 479 -13.77 0.03 -7.77
N PHE A 480 -14.91 0.30 -8.40
CA PHE A 480 -16.11 -0.55 -8.42
C PHE A 480 -16.36 -1.19 -9.79
N ALA A 481 -15.39 -1.14 -10.71
CA ALA A 481 -15.43 -1.93 -11.93
C ALA A 481 -15.31 -3.44 -11.66
N ASP A 482 -15.71 -4.24 -12.65
CA ASP A 482 -15.46 -5.68 -12.65
C ASP A 482 -13.95 -5.95 -12.63
N TYR A 483 -13.48 -6.50 -11.51
CA TYR A 483 -12.06 -6.77 -11.30
C TYR A 483 -11.57 -7.96 -12.12
N ARG A 484 -12.47 -8.85 -12.57
CA ARG A 484 -12.09 -10.02 -13.38
C ARG A 484 -11.58 -9.61 -14.75
N LYS A 485 -12.13 -8.52 -15.31
CA LYS A 485 -11.62 -7.88 -16.54
C LYS A 485 -10.20 -7.32 -16.38
N GLN A 486 -9.72 -7.17 -15.15
CA GLN A 486 -8.35 -6.72 -14.84
C GLN A 486 -7.38 -7.89 -14.60
N LEU A 487 -7.87 -9.12 -14.48
CA LEU A 487 -7.04 -10.31 -14.35
C LEU A 487 -6.44 -10.71 -15.70
N LEU A 488 -5.29 -11.37 -15.66
CA LEU A 488 -4.73 -11.98 -16.86
C LEU A 488 -5.60 -13.15 -17.33
N PRO A 489 -5.78 -13.34 -18.65
CA PRO A 489 -6.37 -14.55 -19.21
C PRO A 489 -5.62 -15.79 -18.72
N TRP A 490 -6.32 -16.92 -18.59
CA TRP A 490 -5.71 -18.15 -18.08
C TRP A 490 -4.61 -18.66 -19.00
N GLU A 491 -4.78 -18.45 -20.31
CA GLU A 491 -3.83 -18.82 -21.37
C GLU A 491 -2.47 -18.14 -21.18
N GLU A 492 -2.46 -16.89 -20.70
CA GLU A 492 -1.22 -16.18 -20.35
C GLU A 492 -0.66 -16.62 -18.99
N CYS A 493 -1.52 -17.05 -18.07
CA CYS A 493 -1.12 -17.47 -16.72
C CYS A 493 -0.46 -18.84 -16.71
N GLU A 494 -0.98 -19.80 -17.48
CA GLU A 494 -0.56 -21.20 -17.45
C GLU A 494 0.97 -21.43 -17.51
N PRO A 495 1.73 -20.81 -18.45
CA PRO A 495 3.18 -20.98 -18.47
C PRO A 495 3.86 -20.40 -17.22
N ILE A 496 3.36 -19.26 -16.73
CA ILE A 496 3.91 -18.56 -15.55
C ILE A 496 3.62 -19.35 -14.27
N VAL A 497 2.43 -19.97 -14.17
CA VAL A 497 2.04 -20.75 -12.99
C VAL A 497 2.98 -21.92 -12.77
N LYS A 498 3.46 -22.58 -13.84
CA LYS A 498 4.41 -23.70 -13.71
C LYS A 498 5.73 -23.25 -13.09
N GLU A 499 6.34 -22.20 -13.65
CA GLU A 499 7.58 -21.60 -13.13
C GLU A 499 7.39 -21.10 -11.68
N TYR A 500 6.25 -20.46 -11.42
CA TYR A 500 5.93 -19.93 -10.08
C TYR A 500 5.73 -21.02 -9.03
N CYS A 501 5.10 -22.13 -9.41
CA CYS A 501 4.95 -23.30 -8.56
C CYS A 501 6.30 -23.91 -8.21
N GLU A 502 7.25 -23.96 -9.15
CA GLU A 502 8.62 -24.42 -8.89
C GLU A 502 9.36 -23.49 -7.92
N GLU A 503 9.28 -22.17 -8.13
CA GLU A 503 9.93 -21.16 -7.27
C GLU A 503 9.48 -21.27 -5.80
N LEU A 504 8.18 -21.46 -5.57
CA LEU A 504 7.59 -21.55 -4.21
C LEU A 504 7.48 -22.97 -3.66
N ASN A 505 7.97 -23.99 -4.37
CA ASN A 505 7.80 -25.41 -4.03
C ASN A 505 6.33 -25.83 -3.85
N PHE A 506 5.44 -25.29 -4.68
CA PHE A 506 4.05 -25.71 -4.79
C PHE A 506 3.89 -26.77 -5.88
N PRO A 507 3.07 -27.80 -5.66
CA PRO A 507 2.67 -28.72 -6.72
C PRO A 507 1.90 -28.00 -7.81
N SER A 508 2.25 -28.27 -9.07
CA SER A 508 1.59 -27.74 -10.27
C SER A 508 0.25 -28.42 -10.60
N SER A 509 -0.19 -29.38 -9.77
CA SER A 509 -1.48 -30.07 -9.91
C SER A 509 -2.38 -29.79 -8.70
N PRO A 510 -3.68 -29.47 -8.90
CA PRO A 510 -4.63 -29.17 -7.83
C PRO A 510 -4.68 -30.25 -6.74
N ILE A 511 -4.76 -31.52 -7.14
CA ILE A 511 -4.84 -32.68 -6.24
C ILE A 511 -3.57 -32.77 -5.36
N ASN A 512 -2.41 -32.62 -5.98
CA ASN A 512 -1.14 -32.69 -5.26
C ASN A 512 -0.95 -31.50 -4.32
N PHE A 513 -1.42 -30.31 -4.71
CA PHE A 513 -1.39 -29.11 -3.88
C PHE A 513 -2.22 -29.30 -2.59
N VAL A 514 -3.46 -29.80 -2.73
CA VAL A 514 -4.33 -30.14 -1.60
C VAL A 514 -3.70 -31.24 -0.73
N LYS A 515 -3.14 -32.29 -1.34
CA LYS A 515 -2.46 -33.37 -0.61
C LYS A 515 -1.27 -32.86 0.21
N GLN A 516 -0.45 -31.96 -0.34
CA GLN A 516 0.67 -31.35 0.36
C GLN A 516 0.20 -30.49 1.55
N LEU A 517 -0.83 -29.66 1.36
CA LEU A 517 -1.41 -28.85 2.43
C LEU A 517 -1.98 -29.69 3.57
N LYS A 518 -2.73 -30.74 3.21
CA LYS A 518 -3.30 -31.69 4.17
C LYS A 518 -2.22 -32.41 4.98
N HIS A 519 -1.17 -32.87 4.30
CA HIS A 519 0.00 -33.47 4.95
C HIS A 519 0.68 -32.49 5.91
N LYS A 520 0.89 -31.23 5.49
CA LYS A 520 1.51 -30.19 6.31
C LYS A 520 0.71 -29.89 7.58
N LEU A 521 -0.61 -29.71 7.47
CA LEU A 521 -1.49 -29.49 8.62
C LEU A 521 -1.44 -30.68 9.59
N THR A 522 -1.52 -31.90 9.07
CA THR A 522 -1.51 -33.13 9.87
C THR A 522 -0.18 -33.31 10.60
N SER A 523 0.94 -33.09 9.91
CA SER A 523 2.29 -33.19 10.48
C SER A 523 2.53 -32.18 11.59
N VAL A 524 2.12 -30.92 11.40
CA VAL A 524 2.24 -29.88 12.43
C VAL A 524 1.36 -30.21 13.64
N ALA A 525 0.11 -30.61 13.42
CA ALA A 525 -0.78 -30.98 14.52
C ALA A 525 -0.25 -32.17 15.33
N ASN A 526 0.22 -33.23 14.67
CA ASN A 526 0.85 -34.38 15.35
C ASN A 526 2.09 -33.97 16.14
N THR A 527 2.95 -33.12 15.58
CA THR A 527 4.17 -32.64 16.25
C THR A 527 3.84 -31.84 17.50
N VAL A 528 2.81 -30.99 17.43
CA VAL A 528 2.35 -30.19 18.57
C VAL A 528 1.69 -31.06 19.64
N ASP A 529 0.90 -32.05 19.24
CA ASP A 529 0.27 -33.01 20.16
C ASP A 529 1.31 -33.82 20.94
N LEU A 530 2.30 -34.37 20.24
CA LEU A 530 3.38 -35.16 20.84
C LEU A 530 4.28 -34.34 21.78
N ASN A 531 4.53 -33.08 21.44
CA ASN A 531 5.38 -32.20 22.25
C ASN A 531 4.62 -31.52 23.41
N TYR A 532 3.29 -31.57 23.42
CA TYR A 532 2.46 -30.90 24.42
C TYR A 532 2.83 -31.28 25.87
N PRO A 533 3.03 -32.56 26.24
CA PRO A 533 3.39 -32.94 27.62
C PRO A 533 4.71 -32.32 28.09
N ASN A 534 5.65 -32.09 27.18
CA ASN A 534 6.95 -31.48 27.47
C ASN A 534 6.90 -29.94 27.40
N ASN A 535 5.80 -29.37 26.92
CA ASN A 535 5.63 -27.94 26.71
C ASN A 535 4.91 -27.28 27.90
N GLY A 536 5.67 -26.94 28.94
CA GLY A 536 5.13 -26.26 30.13
C GLY A 536 4.66 -24.80 29.91
N GLN A 537 4.58 -24.31 28.67
CA GLN A 537 4.23 -22.93 28.31
C GLN A 537 2.77 -22.76 27.87
N VAL A 538 2.05 -23.87 27.59
CA VAL A 538 0.65 -23.89 27.17
C VAL A 538 -0.15 -24.83 28.06
N ILE A 539 -1.27 -24.35 28.59
CA ILE A 539 -2.24 -25.17 29.32
C ILE A 539 -3.51 -25.20 28.47
N ILE A 540 -4.15 -26.34 28.24
CA ILE A 540 -5.43 -26.41 27.52
C ILE A 540 -6.49 -26.81 28.56
N THR A 541 -7.52 -25.99 28.73
CA THR A 541 -8.62 -26.28 29.66
C THR A 541 -9.50 -27.40 29.11
N GLU A 542 -10.36 -27.98 29.97
CA GLU A 542 -11.32 -29.02 29.57
C GLU A 542 -12.30 -28.52 28.48
N ASP A 543 -12.63 -27.22 28.48
CA ASP A 543 -13.44 -26.55 27.45
C ASP A 543 -12.69 -26.30 26.12
N GLY A 544 -11.42 -26.71 26.03
CA GLY A 544 -10.57 -26.50 24.86
C GLY A 544 -10.08 -25.07 24.69
N GLU A 545 -10.01 -24.28 25.77
CA GLU A 545 -9.33 -22.99 25.75
C GLU A 545 -7.85 -23.17 26.09
N PRO A 546 -6.92 -22.84 25.19
CA PRO A 546 -5.53 -22.76 25.63
C PRO A 546 -5.37 -21.63 26.70
N ILE A 547 -4.24 -21.61 27.44
CA ILE A 547 -3.69 -20.50 28.22
C ILE A 547 -2.16 -20.47 28.02
N LEU A 548 -1.59 -19.29 27.70
CA LEU A 548 -0.14 -19.12 27.48
C LEU A 548 0.53 -18.42 28.66
N LYS A 549 1.68 -18.94 29.12
CA LYS A 549 2.50 -18.25 30.13
C LYS A 549 3.12 -16.95 29.58
N ARG A 550 3.28 -15.96 30.46
CA ARG A 550 3.90 -14.66 30.12
C ARG A 550 5.41 -14.82 29.95
N LEU A 551 5.95 -14.23 28.89
CA LEU A 551 7.40 -14.21 28.64
C LEU A 551 8.13 -13.37 29.70
N ALA A 552 9.25 -13.89 30.20
CA ALA A 552 10.15 -13.16 31.10
C ALA A 552 10.92 -12.07 30.32
N ARG A 553 11.10 -10.89 30.93
CA ARG A 553 11.86 -9.79 30.32
C ARG A 553 13.36 -10.11 30.36
N ARG A 554 14.06 -10.01 29.22
CA ARG A 554 15.53 -10.10 29.19
C ARG A 554 16.13 -8.85 29.84
N ASN A 555 17.07 -9.04 30.77
CA ASN A 555 17.79 -7.93 31.41
C ASN A 555 18.95 -7.47 30.51
N VAL A 556 19.04 -6.16 30.28
CA VAL A 556 20.18 -5.55 29.57
C VAL A 556 21.41 -5.58 30.49
N SER A 557 22.55 -6.04 29.99
CA SER A 557 23.80 -6.12 30.77
C SER A 557 24.32 -4.73 31.16
N THR A 558 25.16 -4.67 32.19
CA THR A 558 25.81 -3.42 32.61
C THR A 558 26.80 -2.90 31.56
N SER A 559 27.52 -3.79 30.86
CA SER A 559 28.45 -3.43 29.78
C SER A 559 27.72 -2.72 28.63
N SER A 560 26.55 -3.21 28.23
CA SER A 560 25.74 -2.61 27.16
C SER A 560 25.29 -1.19 27.50
N LYS A 561 24.86 -0.95 28.75
CA LYS A 561 24.47 0.39 29.22
C LYS A 561 25.65 1.36 29.25
N LEU A 562 26.83 0.89 29.65
CA LEU A 562 28.05 1.72 29.64
C LEU A 562 28.45 2.09 28.21
N LEU A 563 28.42 1.14 27.27
CA LEU A 563 28.71 1.40 25.86
C LEU A 563 27.75 2.42 25.26
N GLU A 564 26.44 2.27 25.49
CA GLU A 564 25.44 3.21 25.02
C GLU A 564 25.71 4.64 25.56
N LYS A 565 26.08 4.76 26.84
CA LYS A 565 26.45 6.05 27.45
C LYS A 565 27.68 6.67 26.78
N GLU A 566 28.73 5.90 26.52
CA GLU A 566 29.94 6.39 25.85
C GLU A 566 29.68 6.85 24.42
N ILE A 567 28.78 6.14 23.71
CA ILE A 567 28.32 6.54 22.37
C ILE A 567 27.56 7.86 22.44
N ILE A 568 26.57 7.98 23.33
CA ILE A 568 25.74 9.18 23.46
C ILE A 568 26.59 10.43 23.75
N GLN A 569 27.67 10.29 24.55
CA GLN A 569 28.56 11.41 24.87
C GLN A 569 29.42 11.88 23.68
N ARG A 570 29.67 11.02 22.68
CA ARG A 570 30.51 11.32 21.50
C ARG A 570 29.70 11.66 20.25
N LEU A 571 28.37 11.54 20.28
CA LEU A 571 27.52 11.84 19.13
C LEU A 571 27.62 13.31 18.73
N PRO A 572 27.87 13.64 17.44
CA PRO A 572 27.99 15.02 17.01
C PRO A 572 26.63 15.71 16.99
N GLU A 573 26.55 16.95 17.47
CA GLU A 573 25.33 17.73 17.36
C GLU A 573 25.07 18.19 15.92
N ARG A 574 23.88 17.91 15.38
CA ARG A 574 23.49 18.30 14.01
C ARG A 574 22.04 18.75 13.93
N THR A 575 21.74 19.67 13.02
CA THR A 575 20.35 19.97 12.64
C THR A 575 19.81 18.90 11.71
N VAL A 576 18.48 18.74 11.64
CA VAL A 576 17.87 17.81 10.66
C VAL A 576 18.25 18.17 9.22
N LEU A 577 18.46 19.46 8.91
CA LEU A 577 18.91 19.90 7.59
C LEU A 577 20.35 19.48 7.28
N ASP A 578 21.27 19.58 8.24
CA ASP A 578 22.64 19.07 8.08
C ASP A 578 22.62 17.58 7.74
N ILE A 579 21.76 16.83 8.43
CA ILE A 579 21.59 15.39 8.18
C ILE A 579 21.11 15.14 6.75
N LEU A 580 20.08 15.86 6.29
CA LEU A 580 19.60 15.71 4.91
C LEU A 580 20.67 16.08 3.87
N CYS A 581 21.51 17.09 4.15
CA CYS A 581 22.61 17.46 3.28
C CYS A 581 23.67 16.35 3.22
N ASN A 582 24.02 15.75 4.36
CA ASN A 582 24.96 14.63 4.40
C ASN A 582 24.41 13.41 3.64
N VAL A 583 23.14 13.08 3.88
CA VAL A 583 22.48 11.95 3.20
C VAL A 583 22.36 12.23 1.70
N GLU A 584 22.05 13.45 1.28
CA GLU A 584 22.09 13.84 -0.14
C GLU A 584 23.49 13.69 -0.74
N HIS A 585 24.53 14.05 -0.01
CA HIS A 585 25.91 13.87 -0.46
C HIS A 585 26.26 12.40 -0.69
N TRP A 586 25.82 11.50 0.20
CA TRP A 586 26.12 10.08 0.11
C TRP A 586 25.24 9.31 -0.88
N THR A 587 23.95 9.66 -1.00
CA THR A 587 22.97 8.86 -1.76
C THR A 587 22.43 9.55 -2.99
N HIS A 588 22.57 10.87 -3.12
CA HIS A 588 22.01 11.71 -4.19
C HIS A 588 20.50 11.54 -4.40
N TRP A 589 19.73 11.30 -3.33
CA TRP A 589 18.30 11.00 -3.39
C TRP A 589 17.45 12.11 -4.02
N THR A 590 17.88 13.38 -3.95
CA THR A 590 17.15 14.51 -4.57
C THR A 590 17.12 14.41 -6.10
N ARG A 591 18.00 13.58 -6.66
CA ARG A 591 18.06 13.34 -8.10
C ARG A 591 16.74 12.92 -8.68
N HIS A 592 15.79 12.34 -7.95
CA HIS A 592 14.52 11.85 -8.50
C HIS A 592 13.48 12.96 -8.70
N PHE A 593 13.63 14.09 -8.02
CA PHE A 593 12.63 15.16 -8.01
C PHE A 593 12.72 16.05 -9.24
N GLY A 594 11.57 16.47 -9.77
CA GLY A 594 11.48 17.27 -10.98
C GLY A 594 10.10 17.22 -11.60
N PRO A 595 9.84 17.93 -12.70
CA PRO A 595 8.51 17.95 -13.34
C PRO A 595 8.00 16.56 -13.75
N LEU A 596 6.67 16.34 -13.75
CA LEU A 596 6.04 15.12 -14.30
C LEU A 596 6.36 14.92 -15.78
N SER A 597 6.49 16.02 -16.51
CA SER A 597 6.91 15.99 -17.90
C SER A 597 8.31 15.41 -18.10
N GLY A 598 9.11 15.18 -17.04
CA GLY A 598 10.49 14.69 -17.15
C GLY A 598 11.45 15.70 -17.78
N SER A 599 11.01 16.95 -17.94
CA SER A 599 11.80 18.06 -18.45
C SER A 599 12.82 18.53 -17.42
N ASP A 600 13.69 19.44 -17.84
CA ASP A 600 14.58 20.14 -16.91
C ASP A 600 13.79 20.84 -15.79
N PRO A 601 14.25 20.78 -14.52
CA PRO A 601 13.59 21.47 -13.42
C PRO A 601 13.40 22.97 -13.65
N LYS A 602 14.27 23.64 -14.41
CA LYS A 602 14.24 25.11 -14.58
C LYS A 602 14.18 25.85 -13.23
N LEU A 603 14.87 25.33 -12.22
CA LEU A 603 15.01 25.93 -10.89
C LEU A 603 16.48 26.28 -10.65
N GLU A 604 16.73 27.45 -10.06
CA GLU A 604 18.04 27.79 -9.51
C GLU A 604 18.28 26.95 -8.24
N ASN A 605 19.46 26.33 -8.13
CA ASN A 605 19.86 25.44 -7.04
C ASN A 605 18.81 24.38 -6.66
N PRO A 606 18.41 23.48 -7.59
CA PRO A 606 17.29 22.56 -7.38
C PRO A 606 17.47 21.66 -6.15
N THR A 607 18.68 21.15 -5.90
CA THR A 607 19.00 20.30 -4.75
C THR A 607 18.70 20.98 -3.42
N GLU A 608 19.11 22.25 -3.27
CA GLU A 608 18.82 23.06 -2.08
C GLU A 608 17.31 23.19 -1.86
N ARG A 609 16.55 23.49 -2.94
CA ARG A 609 15.10 23.61 -2.86
C ARG A 609 14.42 22.31 -2.46
N TYR A 610 14.92 21.18 -2.96
CA TYR A 610 14.39 19.85 -2.68
C TYR A 610 14.63 19.44 -1.23
N ILE A 611 15.82 19.71 -0.69
CA ILE A 611 16.14 19.45 0.72
C ILE A 611 15.24 20.28 1.63
N VAL A 612 15.14 21.59 1.38
CA VAL A 612 14.31 22.48 2.20
C VAL A 612 12.83 22.13 2.13
N THR A 613 12.33 21.79 0.94
CA THR A 613 10.94 21.34 0.78
C THR A 613 10.69 20.04 1.54
N THR A 614 11.62 19.08 1.46
CA THR A 614 11.53 17.80 2.19
C THR A 614 11.52 18.02 3.70
N PHE A 615 12.40 18.89 4.21
CA PHE A 615 12.41 19.29 5.62
C PHE A 615 11.10 19.94 6.04
N GLY A 616 10.63 20.96 5.30
CA GLY A 616 9.44 21.71 5.66
C GLY A 616 8.16 20.87 5.67
N TYR A 617 8.01 19.98 4.69
CA TYR A 617 6.84 19.10 4.62
C TYR A 617 6.95 17.88 5.54
N GLY A 618 8.14 17.28 5.67
CA GLY A 618 8.38 16.06 6.47
C GLY A 618 8.45 16.28 7.98
N CYS A 619 8.82 17.49 8.42
CA CYS A 619 8.70 17.93 9.82
C CYS A 619 7.33 18.54 10.15
N ASN A 620 6.38 18.54 9.21
CA ASN A 620 5.06 19.15 9.32
C ASN A 620 5.02 20.67 9.59
N LEU A 621 6.07 21.41 9.23
CA LEU A 621 6.08 22.87 9.37
C LEU A 621 5.22 23.55 8.30
N GLY A 622 5.15 22.95 7.11
CA GLY A 622 4.51 23.53 5.95
C GLY A 622 5.31 24.70 5.34
N PRO A 623 4.92 25.18 4.15
CA PRO A 623 5.73 26.13 3.38
C PRO A 623 5.86 27.50 4.07
N THR A 624 4.81 27.98 4.74
CA THR A 624 4.80 29.31 5.36
C THR A 624 5.74 29.40 6.56
N GLN A 625 5.67 28.45 7.49
CA GLN A 625 6.56 28.47 8.66
C GLN A 625 8.00 28.17 8.24
N THR A 626 8.21 27.21 7.33
CA THR A 626 9.55 26.91 6.82
C THR A 626 10.21 28.15 6.23
N ALA A 627 9.51 28.92 5.39
CA ALA A 627 10.04 30.14 4.80
C ALA A 627 10.43 31.21 5.84
N LYS A 628 9.66 31.37 6.93
CA LYS A 628 9.97 32.32 8.01
C LYS A 628 11.31 32.05 8.71
N HIS A 629 11.70 30.77 8.81
CA HIS A 629 12.94 30.36 9.45
C HIS A 629 14.14 30.29 8.48
N MET A 630 13.94 30.60 7.19
CA MET A 630 14.96 30.53 6.13
C MET A 630 15.54 31.90 5.76
N ARG A 631 15.44 32.91 6.65
CA ARG A 631 16.04 34.26 6.50
C ARG A 631 15.84 34.90 5.10
N ASN A 632 14.66 34.75 4.52
CA ASN A 632 14.26 35.24 3.18
C ASN A 632 14.99 34.61 1.97
N THR A 633 15.79 33.56 2.14
CA THR A 633 16.39 32.83 1.00
C THR A 633 15.32 32.09 0.17
N MET A 634 14.21 31.70 0.81
CA MET A 634 13.12 30.97 0.16
C MET A 634 11.75 31.50 0.59
N THR A 635 10.82 31.60 -0.36
CA THR A 635 9.43 31.98 -0.09
C THR A 635 8.50 30.77 0.04
N ALA A 636 7.38 30.95 0.74
CA ALA A 636 6.35 29.91 0.85
C ALA A 636 5.81 29.46 -0.53
N HIS A 637 5.69 30.41 -1.47
CA HIS A 637 5.27 30.14 -2.84
C HIS A 637 6.26 29.21 -3.56
N MET A 638 7.56 29.44 -3.41
CA MET A 638 8.59 28.58 -4.01
C MET A 638 8.52 27.13 -3.48
N LEU A 639 8.32 26.96 -2.16
CA LEU A 639 8.22 25.63 -1.56
C LEU A 639 6.94 24.89 -1.99
N SER A 640 5.80 25.59 -2.01
CA SER A 640 4.53 25.06 -2.50
C SER A 640 4.62 24.65 -3.97
N PHE A 641 5.25 25.49 -4.80
CA PHE A 641 5.50 25.20 -6.21
C PHE A 641 6.31 23.92 -6.40
N VAL A 642 7.39 23.74 -5.65
CA VAL A 642 8.24 22.54 -5.71
C VAL A 642 7.44 21.31 -5.29
N ASN A 643 6.70 21.37 -4.17
CA ASN A 643 5.87 20.26 -3.72
C ASN A 643 4.79 19.85 -4.74
N ARG A 644 4.13 20.83 -5.38
CA ARG A 644 3.06 20.58 -6.37
C ARG A 644 3.58 19.99 -7.67
N ARG A 645 4.69 20.54 -8.21
CA ARG A 645 5.17 20.22 -9.57
C ARG A 645 6.33 19.24 -9.65
N HIS A 646 7.17 19.19 -8.62
CA HIS A 646 8.45 18.46 -8.69
C HIS A 646 8.42 17.16 -7.87
N ILE A 647 7.53 17.06 -6.88
CA ILE A 647 7.54 15.97 -5.92
C ILE A 647 6.20 15.25 -5.96
N HIS A 648 6.26 13.94 -6.20
CA HIS A 648 5.10 13.04 -6.26
C HIS A 648 5.43 11.77 -5.49
N ILE A 649 4.39 11.06 -5.03
CA ILE A 649 4.53 9.84 -4.21
C ILE A 649 5.51 8.81 -4.84
N PRO A 650 5.45 8.50 -6.16
CA PRO A 650 6.42 7.57 -6.75
C PRO A 650 7.88 8.04 -6.64
N LYS A 651 8.12 9.35 -6.75
CA LYS A 651 9.46 9.95 -6.65
C LYS A 651 9.98 9.98 -5.22
N LEU A 652 9.10 10.17 -4.24
CA LEU A 652 9.44 10.03 -2.83
C LEU A 652 9.83 8.59 -2.50
N ASN A 653 9.08 7.60 -3.02
CA ASN A 653 9.43 6.19 -2.83
C ASN A 653 10.80 5.84 -3.44
N THR A 654 11.13 6.33 -4.64
CA THR A 654 12.46 6.08 -5.25
C THR A 654 13.58 6.80 -4.50
N ALA A 655 13.35 8.01 -3.98
CA ALA A 655 14.32 8.69 -3.12
C ALA A 655 14.54 7.93 -1.79
N LEU A 656 13.47 7.43 -1.19
CA LEU A 656 13.54 6.59 0.01
C LEU A 656 14.34 5.32 -0.26
N GLN A 657 14.12 4.68 -1.40
CA GLN A 657 14.83 3.47 -1.82
C GLN A 657 16.36 3.67 -1.83
N ASP A 658 16.85 4.81 -2.30
CA ASP A 658 18.30 5.09 -2.30
C ASP A 658 18.88 5.12 -0.88
N VAL A 659 18.16 5.74 0.05
CA VAL A 659 18.55 5.82 1.47
C VAL A 659 18.54 4.42 2.10
N LEU A 660 17.49 3.62 1.83
CA LEU A 660 17.36 2.24 2.31
C LEU A 660 18.48 1.33 1.80
N ASN A 661 18.81 1.44 0.51
CA ASN A 661 19.84 0.61 -0.11
C ASN A 661 21.23 0.97 0.45
N GLN A 662 21.52 2.26 0.63
CA GLN A 662 22.78 2.66 1.27
C GLN A 662 22.85 2.20 2.73
N TYR A 663 21.75 2.30 3.49
CA TYR A 663 21.66 1.78 4.86
C TYR A 663 21.97 0.28 4.95
N ASN A 664 21.46 -0.52 4.01
CA ASN A 664 21.62 -1.98 3.99
C ASN A 664 23.08 -2.45 3.77
N THR A 665 23.96 -1.58 3.28
CA THR A 665 25.39 -1.90 3.11
C THR A 665 26.09 -2.12 4.45
N PHE A 666 25.67 -1.40 5.50
CA PHE A 666 26.32 -1.40 6.80
C PHE A 666 26.26 -2.75 7.51
N SER A 667 27.29 -3.02 8.30
CA SER A 667 27.40 -4.23 9.12
C SER A 667 26.66 -4.10 10.46
N LEU A 668 26.55 -2.88 11.01
CA LEU A 668 25.89 -2.64 12.29
C LEU A 668 24.40 -3.02 12.28
N PRO A 669 23.57 -2.61 11.29
CA PRO A 669 22.16 -3.00 11.25
C PRO A 669 21.92 -4.51 11.18
N LYS A 670 22.87 -5.27 10.61
CA LYS A 670 22.81 -6.73 10.47
C LYS A 670 22.96 -7.46 11.82
N LEU A 671 23.40 -6.76 12.87
CA LEU A 671 23.37 -7.28 14.23
C LEU A 671 21.99 -7.13 14.87
N TRP A 672 21.20 -6.13 14.47
CA TRP A 672 19.86 -5.88 15.02
C TRP A 672 18.78 -6.75 14.39
N GLY A 673 18.95 -7.08 13.12
CA GLY A 673 17.98 -7.83 12.33
C GLY A 673 18.58 -8.36 11.03
N THR A 674 17.88 -9.32 10.43
CA THR A 674 18.30 -9.98 9.18
C THR A 674 17.86 -9.23 7.92
N GLY A 675 16.90 -8.31 8.05
CA GLY A 675 16.19 -7.69 6.92
C GLY A 675 15.15 -8.62 6.27
N LYS A 676 14.99 -9.86 6.76
CA LYS A 676 13.99 -10.83 6.26
C LYS A 676 12.63 -10.72 6.96
N VAL A 677 12.59 -9.99 8.06
CA VAL A 677 11.39 -9.81 8.89
C VAL A 677 11.02 -8.34 8.89
N ALA A 678 9.73 -8.06 8.71
CA ALA A 678 9.16 -6.73 8.94
C ALA A 678 7.93 -6.84 9.83
N SER A 679 7.57 -5.75 10.51
CA SER A 679 6.24 -5.63 11.12
C SER A 679 5.49 -4.44 10.57
N ALA A 680 4.18 -4.61 10.46
CA ALA A 680 3.28 -3.62 9.94
C ALA A 680 2.33 -3.10 11.03
N ASP A 681 2.28 -1.78 11.19
CA ASP A 681 1.49 -1.10 12.21
C ASP A 681 0.93 0.24 11.72
N GLY A 682 -0.24 0.62 12.24
CA GLY A 682 -0.94 1.86 11.89
C GLY A 682 -0.89 2.89 13.01
N THR A 683 -0.39 4.10 12.71
CA THR A 683 -0.43 5.25 13.63
C THR A 683 -1.52 6.23 13.23
N LYS A 684 -2.40 6.63 14.15
CA LYS A 684 -3.43 7.64 13.89
C LYS A 684 -2.83 9.04 13.84
N HIS A 685 -3.20 9.79 12.81
CA HIS A 685 -3.02 11.23 12.70
C HIS A 685 -4.37 11.94 12.70
N ASP A 686 -4.47 13.03 13.46
CA ASP A 686 -5.68 13.86 13.48
C ASP A 686 -5.74 14.73 12.20
N MET A 687 -6.96 14.94 11.72
CA MET A 687 -7.23 15.61 10.43
C MET A 687 -8.44 16.54 10.53
N TYR A 688 -8.58 17.45 9.57
CA TYR A 688 -9.83 18.18 9.37
C TYR A 688 -10.98 17.25 8.93
N ILE A 689 -12.20 17.59 9.35
CA ILE A 689 -13.39 16.72 9.32
C ILE A 689 -14.18 16.84 7.99
N GLU A 690 -13.90 17.86 7.17
CA GLU A 690 -14.69 18.18 5.97
C GLU A 690 -14.27 17.45 4.68
N ASN A 691 -13.89 16.18 4.76
CA ASN A 691 -13.54 15.40 3.57
C ASN A 691 -14.18 13.99 3.60
N LEU A 692 -14.29 13.37 2.43
CA LEU A 692 -14.86 12.01 2.32
C LEU A 692 -13.99 10.96 3.02
N VAL A 693 -12.71 11.22 3.26
CA VAL A 693 -11.72 10.28 3.83
C VAL A 693 -11.73 10.28 5.37
N SER A 694 -12.17 11.36 6.00
CA SER A 694 -12.20 11.53 7.44
C SER A 694 -13.27 10.64 8.05
N GLU A 695 -12.84 9.65 8.83
CA GLU A 695 -13.72 8.73 9.53
C GLU A 695 -13.38 8.68 11.01
N TYR A 696 -14.40 8.39 11.82
CA TYR A 696 -14.24 8.25 13.26
C TYR A 696 -13.61 6.90 13.59
N HIS A 697 -12.44 6.90 14.21
CA HIS A 697 -11.76 5.68 14.62
C HIS A 697 -12.23 5.19 15.99
N ILE A 698 -12.84 4.01 16.04
CA ILE A 698 -13.42 3.44 17.28
C ILE A 698 -12.33 3.15 18.33
N ARG A 699 -11.16 2.62 17.93
CA ARG A 699 -10.03 2.30 18.85
C ARG A 699 -9.33 3.52 19.46
N TYR A 700 -9.28 4.65 18.74
CA TYR A 700 -8.44 5.80 19.08
C TYR A 700 -9.25 7.07 19.39
N GLY A 701 -10.59 6.99 19.36
CA GLY A 701 -11.49 8.05 19.80
C GLY A 701 -11.30 9.39 19.09
N GLY A 702 -11.64 9.48 17.79
CA GLY A 702 -11.63 10.76 17.06
C GLY A 702 -11.61 10.59 15.53
N TYR A 703 -11.74 11.70 14.81
CA TYR A 703 -11.65 11.76 13.35
C TYR A 703 -10.19 11.89 12.90
N GLY A 704 -9.78 11.15 11.86
CA GLY A 704 -8.41 11.20 11.36
C GLY A 704 -8.13 10.20 10.25
N GLY A 705 -6.84 9.95 10.00
CA GLY A 705 -6.33 8.94 9.07
C GLY A 705 -5.21 8.13 9.73
N LEU A 706 -4.90 6.97 9.16
CA LEU A 706 -3.88 6.04 9.66
C LEU A 706 -2.67 6.09 8.74
N ALA A 707 -1.51 6.47 9.27
CA ALA A 707 -0.23 6.25 8.63
C ALA A 707 0.22 4.81 8.92
N TYR A 708 0.11 3.95 7.92
CA TYR A 708 0.48 2.54 8.01
C TYR A 708 1.92 2.36 7.58
N HIS A 709 2.77 1.77 8.41
CA HIS A 709 4.20 1.58 8.15
C HIS A 709 4.59 0.12 8.17
N HIS A 710 5.56 -0.27 7.33
CA HIS A 710 6.30 -1.52 7.44
C HIS A 710 7.71 -1.22 7.91
N VAL A 711 8.05 -1.67 9.11
CA VAL A 711 9.37 -1.46 9.71
C VAL A 711 10.10 -2.80 9.77
N ALA A 712 11.28 -2.85 9.18
CA ALA A 712 12.14 -4.02 9.18
C ALA A 712 12.72 -4.31 10.58
N ASP A 713 13.09 -5.56 10.82
CA ASP A 713 13.74 -5.99 12.07
C ASP A 713 15.10 -5.30 12.31
N ASN A 714 15.70 -4.69 11.29
CA ASN A 714 16.90 -3.86 11.41
C ASN A 714 16.60 -2.37 11.65
N TYR A 715 15.40 -2.00 12.15
CA TYR A 715 15.02 -0.64 12.57
C TYR A 715 14.75 0.40 11.45
N ILE A 716 14.55 -0.01 10.20
CA ILE A 716 14.26 0.96 9.12
C ILE A 716 12.89 0.75 8.49
N ALA A 717 12.20 1.85 8.15
CA ALA A 717 10.89 1.79 7.52
C ALA A 717 11.01 1.57 6.01
N LEU A 718 10.45 0.47 5.53
CA LEU A 718 10.51 0.05 4.13
C LEU A 718 9.39 0.66 3.29
N PHE A 719 8.22 0.85 3.91
CA PHE A 719 7.02 1.26 3.23
C PHE A 719 6.11 2.04 4.17
N SER A 720 5.30 2.90 3.57
CA SER A 720 4.19 3.56 4.24
C SER A 720 3.00 3.77 3.32
N HIS A 721 1.81 3.90 3.87
CA HIS A 721 0.63 4.31 3.14
C HIS A 721 -0.34 5.04 4.07
N PHE A 722 -0.97 6.10 3.56
CA PHE A 722 -1.97 6.82 4.33
C PHE A 722 -3.37 6.25 4.02
N ILE A 723 -4.00 5.68 5.04
CA ILE A 723 -5.26 4.95 4.93
C ILE A 723 -6.36 5.73 5.67
N PRO A 724 -7.57 5.88 5.10
CA PRO A 724 -8.72 6.41 5.84
C PRO A 724 -8.99 5.61 7.12
N CYS A 725 -9.37 6.26 8.21
CA CYS A 725 -9.87 5.53 9.39
C CYS A 725 -11.08 4.65 9.01
N GLY A 726 -11.29 3.52 9.69
CA GLY A 726 -12.44 2.63 9.43
C GLY A 726 -12.28 1.66 8.26
N VAL A 727 -11.25 1.83 7.41
CA VAL A 727 -10.83 0.81 6.43
C VAL A 727 -10.04 -0.27 7.15
N TRP A 728 -10.26 -1.53 6.78
CA TRP A 728 -9.56 -2.67 7.38
C TRP A 728 -8.08 -2.68 6.95
N GLU A 729 -7.16 -2.37 7.87
CA GLU A 729 -5.72 -2.13 7.62
C GLU A 729 -5.02 -3.32 6.96
N ALA A 730 -5.46 -4.53 7.31
CA ALA A 730 -4.86 -5.79 6.86
C ALA A 730 -4.88 -5.99 5.34
N VAL A 731 -5.72 -5.23 4.64
CA VAL A 731 -5.81 -5.20 3.18
C VAL A 731 -4.53 -4.61 2.54
N TYR A 732 -3.81 -3.74 3.26
CA TYR A 732 -2.61 -3.04 2.78
C TYR A 732 -1.29 -3.67 3.25
N ILE A 733 -1.36 -4.66 4.15
CA ILE A 733 -0.21 -5.45 4.63
C ILE A 733 0.63 -5.99 3.48
N ILE A 734 -0.02 -6.56 2.46
CA ILE A 734 0.66 -7.21 1.33
C ILE A 734 1.15 -6.18 0.30
N ASP A 735 0.38 -5.09 0.10
CA ASP A 735 0.75 -4.01 -0.81
C ASP A 735 2.14 -3.44 -0.49
N GLY A 736 2.46 -3.26 0.79
CA GLY A 736 3.73 -2.69 1.23
C GLY A 736 4.95 -3.53 0.83
N LEU A 737 4.87 -4.85 1.01
CA LEU A 737 5.95 -5.75 0.61
C LEU A 737 6.12 -5.82 -0.91
N LEU A 738 5.01 -5.91 -1.67
CA LEU A 738 5.11 -6.01 -3.14
C LEU A 738 5.55 -4.69 -3.80
N LYS A 739 5.24 -3.54 -3.19
CA LYS A 739 5.67 -2.22 -3.68
C LYS A 739 7.10 -1.88 -3.27
N ASN A 740 7.66 -2.55 -2.26
CA ASN A 740 9.03 -2.33 -1.82
C ASN A 740 10.02 -2.83 -2.89
N LYS A 741 10.80 -1.90 -3.45
CA LYS A 741 11.84 -2.19 -4.45
C LYS A 741 13.26 -2.11 -3.89
N SER A 742 13.41 -1.86 -2.60
CA SER A 742 14.73 -1.79 -1.96
C SER A 742 15.42 -3.16 -1.90
N ASP A 743 16.70 -3.18 -1.59
CA ASP A 743 17.49 -4.40 -1.46
C ASP A 743 17.10 -5.21 -0.20
N ILE A 744 16.37 -4.58 0.73
CA ILE A 744 15.80 -5.22 1.91
C ILE A 744 14.45 -5.81 1.50
N GLN A 745 14.39 -7.13 1.31
CA GLN A 745 13.21 -7.87 0.86
C GLN A 745 12.75 -8.88 1.94
N PRO A 746 11.87 -8.45 2.87
CA PRO A 746 11.29 -9.34 3.88
C PRO A 746 10.36 -10.37 3.26
N ASP A 747 10.47 -11.62 3.73
CA ASP A 747 9.54 -12.71 3.43
C ASP A 747 8.59 -12.99 4.61
N THR A 748 8.90 -12.47 5.80
CA THR A 748 8.15 -12.68 7.02
C THR A 748 7.56 -11.36 7.51
N LEU A 749 6.25 -11.36 7.79
CA LEU A 749 5.50 -10.16 8.15
C LEU A 749 4.71 -10.34 9.44
N HIS A 750 5.07 -9.53 10.43
CA HIS A 750 4.30 -9.38 11.65
C HIS A 750 3.23 -8.32 11.48
N ALA A 751 2.04 -8.57 12.00
CA ALA A 751 0.93 -7.63 11.94
C ALA A 751 0.15 -7.64 13.25
N ASP A 752 -0.61 -6.58 13.51
CA ASP A 752 -1.53 -6.53 14.63
C ASP A 752 -2.68 -7.54 14.47
N THR A 753 -3.53 -7.70 15.51
CA THR A 753 -4.64 -8.66 15.50
C THR A 753 -5.59 -8.48 14.31
N GLN A 754 -5.69 -7.27 13.74
CA GLN A 754 -6.48 -7.02 12.54
C GLN A 754 -5.98 -7.79 11.31
N GLY A 755 -4.69 -8.18 11.24
CA GLY A 755 -4.10 -8.96 10.15
C GLY A 755 -4.60 -10.41 10.02
N GLN A 756 -5.42 -10.90 10.95
CA GLN A 756 -5.70 -12.32 11.14
C GLN A 756 -6.68 -12.99 10.15
N SER A 757 -7.29 -12.26 9.21
CA SER A 757 -8.34 -12.87 8.36
C SER A 757 -7.85 -14.06 7.53
N THR A 758 -8.77 -15.00 7.27
CA THR A 758 -8.47 -16.15 6.41
C THR A 758 -8.08 -15.77 4.97
N PRO A 759 -8.76 -14.85 4.25
CA PRO A 759 -8.31 -14.47 2.91
C PRO A 759 -6.89 -13.88 2.87
N VAL A 760 -6.50 -13.11 3.90
CA VAL A 760 -5.14 -12.55 3.97
C VAL A 760 -4.11 -13.65 4.21
N PHE A 761 -4.36 -14.60 5.11
CA PHE A 761 -3.48 -15.77 5.28
C PHE A 761 -3.31 -16.57 3.97
N ALA A 762 -4.40 -16.80 3.25
CA ALA A 762 -4.36 -17.51 1.97
C ALA A 762 -3.55 -16.75 0.91
N LEU A 763 -3.83 -15.46 0.74
CA LEU A 763 -3.12 -14.65 -0.25
C LEU A 763 -1.63 -14.48 0.09
N SER A 764 -1.29 -14.25 1.36
CA SER A 764 0.10 -14.21 1.83
C SER A 764 0.82 -15.53 1.54
N TYR A 765 0.20 -16.66 1.87
CA TYR A 765 0.78 -17.98 1.59
C TYR A 765 1.05 -18.18 0.10
N LEU A 766 0.07 -17.91 -0.76
CA LEU A 766 0.23 -18.07 -2.21
C LEU A 766 1.27 -17.11 -2.79
N LEU A 767 1.53 -15.96 -2.16
CA LEU A 767 2.56 -15.01 -2.58
C LEU A 767 3.97 -15.33 -2.05
N GLY A 768 4.12 -16.37 -1.21
CA GLY A 768 5.38 -16.73 -0.57
C GLY A 768 5.69 -15.90 0.70
N ILE A 769 4.68 -15.29 1.32
CA ILE A 769 4.84 -14.41 2.50
C ILE A 769 4.39 -15.15 3.77
N HIS A 770 5.27 -15.20 4.76
CA HIS A 770 5.00 -15.75 6.09
C HIS A 770 4.31 -14.72 6.97
N LEU A 771 2.98 -14.71 6.97
CA LEU A 771 2.19 -13.84 7.83
C LEU A 771 2.15 -14.39 9.27
N MET A 772 2.62 -13.60 10.23
CA MET A 772 2.75 -13.96 11.64
C MET A 772 2.14 -12.89 12.55
N PRO A 773 0.81 -12.79 12.62
CA PRO A 773 0.14 -11.73 13.37
C PRO A 773 0.21 -11.94 14.89
N ARG A 774 0.30 -10.85 15.64
CA ARG A 774 0.13 -10.84 17.09
C ARG A 774 -1.36 -10.88 17.45
N ILE A 775 -1.86 -12.05 17.82
CA ILE A 775 -3.28 -12.28 18.11
C ILE A 775 -3.53 -12.13 19.62
N ARG A 776 -4.32 -11.12 20.01
CA ARG A 776 -4.68 -10.88 21.43
C ARG A 776 -5.70 -11.89 21.97
N ASN A 777 -6.78 -12.15 21.24
CA ASN A 777 -7.90 -13.01 21.65
C ASN A 777 -7.91 -14.32 20.86
N TRP A 778 -6.95 -15.19 21.12
CA TRP A 778 -6.83 -16.47 20.41
C TRP A 778 -7.85 -17.52 20.89
N LYS A 779 -8.48 -17.34 22.05
CA LYS A 779 -9.54 -18.22 22.60
C LYS A 779 -10.77 -18.29 21.71
N ASP A 780 -11.10 -17.19 21.02
CA ASP A 780 -12.27 -17.09 20.15
C ASP A 780 -12.04 -17.72 18.76
N LEU A 781 -10.81 -18.14 18.47
CA LEU A 781 -10.44 -18.65 17.15
C LEU A 781 -10.70 -20.15 17.02
N LYS A 782 -11.35 -20.52 15.92
CA LYS A 782 -11.59 -21.92 15.56
C LYS A 782 -10.37 -22.52 14.87
N PHE A 783 -9.90 -23.67 15.37
CA PHE A 783 -8.96 -24.55 14.69
C PHE A 783 -9.74 -25.57 13.86
N PHE A 784 -9.19 -25.95 12.70
CA PHE A 784 -9.84 -26.84 11.75
C PHE A 784 -9.05 -28.15 11.57
N ARG A 785 -9.75 -29.29 11.55
CA ARG A 785 -9.16 -30.61 11.39
C ARG A 785 -8.85 -30.91 9.92
N PRO A 786 -7.82 -31.73 9.63
CA PRO A 786 -7.59 -32.27 8.30
C PRO A 786 -8.73 -33.17 7.82
N ASP A 787 -9.22 -34.06 8.69
CA ASP A 787 -10.35 -34.95 8.41
C ASP A 787 -11.26 -35.07 9.64
N LYS A 788 -12.52 -35.46 9.39
CA LYS A 788 -13.52 -35.69 10.45
C LYS A 788 -13.13 -36.82 11.41
N HIS A 789 -12.34 -37.78 10.95
CA HIS A 789 -11.93 -38.98 11.70
C HIS A 789 -10.55 -38.84 12.37
N THR A 790 -9.86 -37.70 12.20
CA THR A 790 -8.57 -37.48 12.85
C THR A 790 -8.78 -37.03 14.29
N ASN A 791 -8.23 -37.77 15.25
CA ASN A 791 -8.26 -37.46 16.67
C ASN A 791 -6.84 -37.29 17.22
N TYR A 792 -6.66 -36.35 18.13
CA TYR A 792 -5.38 -36.09 18.82
C TYR A 792 -5.48 -36.49 20.30
N LYS A 793 -4.35 -36.72 20.97
CA LYS A 793 -4.38 -37.20 22.37
C LYS A 793 -4.52 -36.06 23.38
N HIS A 794 -3.86 -34.94 23.13
CA HIS A 794 -3.72 -33.82 24.06
C HIS A 794 -4.37 -32.53 23.54
N ILE A 795 -4.34 -32.29 22.23
CA ILE A 795 -4.81 -31.03 21.62
C ILE A 795 -6.17 -31.13 20.93
N ASP A 796 -6.85 -32.27 21.01
CA ASP A 796 -8.14 -32.53 20.33
C ASP A 796 -9.22 -31.48 20.61
N PRO A 797 -9.39 -30.98 21.86
CA PRO A 797 -10.40 -29.97 22.18
C PRO A 797 -10.24 -28.63 21.43
N LEU A 798 -9.05 -28.34 20.87
CA LEU A 798 -8.82 -27.10 20.10
C LEU A 798 -9.63 -27.06 18.80
N PHE A 799 -9.88 -28.23 18.21
CA PHE A 799 -10.43 -28.36 16.87
C PHE A 799 -11.95 -28.40 16.85
N LYS A 800 -12.57 -27.41 16.21
CA LYS A 800 -14.04 -27.19 16.24
C LYS A 800 -14.77 -27.51 14.93
N ASP A 801 -14.05 -27.69 13.83
CA ASP A 801 -14.62 -27.88 12.49
C ASP A 801 -13.61 -28.57 11.55
N VAL A 802 -13.99 -28.90 10.31
CA VAL A 802 -13.17 -29.59 9.30
C VAL A 802 -12.94 -28.70 8.08
N ILE A 803 -11.78 -28.84 7.42
CA ILE A 803 -11.49 -28.13 6.16
C ILE A 803 -12.27 -28.74 4.98
N ASP A 804 -12.87 -27.90 4.15
CA ASP A 804 -13.41 -28.31 2.85
C ASP A 804 -12.33 -28.27 1.76
N TRP A 805 -11.71 -29.43 1.53
CA TRP A 805 -10.63 -29.59 0.55
C TRP A 805 -11.12 -29.48 -0.90
N GLY A 806 -12.38 -29.85 -1.18
CA GLY A 806 -12.94 -29.87 -2.53
C GLY A 806 -13.08 -28.47 -3.12
N VAL A 807 -13.39 -27.47 -2.28
CA VAL A 807 -13.44 -26.06 -2.69
C VAL A 807 -12.05 -25.56 -3.13
N ILE A 808 -10.99 -25.93 -2.41
CA ILE A 808 -9.61 -25.53 -2.75
C ILE A 808 -9.18 -26.18 -4.06
N GLU A 809 -9.47 -27.47 -4.23
CA GLU A 809 -9.12 -28.23 -5.44
C GLU A 809 -9.83 -27.67 -6.69
N THR A 810 -11.14 -27.44 -6.59
CA THR A 810 -11.97 -26.95 -7.70
C THR A 810 -11.53 -25.57 -8.19
N HIS A 811 -11.19 -24.67 -7.25
CA HIS A 811 -10.86 -23.27 -7.54
C HIS A 811 -9.34 -23.00 -7.59
N TRP A 812 -8.51 -24.04 -7.69
CA TRP A 812 -7.06 -23.90 -7.75
C TRP A 812 -6.62 -22.97 -8.89
N LYS A 813 -7.21 -23.11 -10.09
CA LYS A 813 -6.91 -22.24 -11.23
C LYS A 813 -7.21 -20.76 -10.94
N ASP A 814 -8.37 -20.49 -10.33
CA ASP A 814 -8.79 -19.12 -10.00
C ASP A 814 -7.85 -18.48 -8.96
N LEU A 815 -7.41 -19.25 -7.95
CA LEU A 815 -6.44 -18.80 -6.95
C LEU A 815 -5.11 -18.39 -7.60
N PHE A 816 -4.57 -19.21 -8.50
CA PHE A 816 -3.30 -18.93 -9.16
C PHE A 816 -3.40 -17.84 -10.24
N GLN A 817 -4.52 -17.76 -10.96
CA GLN A 817 -4.78 -16.66 -11.91
C GLN A 817 -4.68 -15.30 -11.20
N VAL A 818 -5.27 -15.20 -10.00
CA VAL A 818 -5.21 -13.99 -9.17
C VAL A 818 -3.78 -13.69 -8.74
N VAL A 819 -3.05 -14.68 -8.24
CA VAL A 819 -1.68 -14.50 -7.71
C VAL A 819 -0.72 -14.08 -8.81
N VAL A 820 -0.80 -14.71 -10.00
CA VAL A 820 0.02 -14.33 -11.16
C VAL A 820 -0.35 -12.93 -11.66
N SER A 821 -1.64 -12.57 -11.69
CA SER A 821 -2.08 -11.22 -12.03
C SER A 821 -1.53 -10.16 -11.07
N ILE A 822 -1.45 -10.46 -9.77
CA ILE A 822 -0.82 -9.61 -8.76
C ILE A 822 0.68 -9.48 -9.00
N LYS A 823 1.39 -10.60 -9.22
CA LYS A 823 2.85 -10.61 -9.47
C LYS A 823 3.23 -9.83 -10.74
N LYS A 824 2.38 -9.87 -11.78
CA LYS A 824 2.55 -9.08 -13.01
C LYS A 824 2.08 -7.63 -12.87
N GLY A 825 1.60 -7.21 -11.70
CA GLY A 825 1.21 -5.82 -11.41
C GLY A 825 -0.09 -5.37 -12.09
N LYS A 826 -0.93 -6.31 -12.55
CA LYS A 826 -2.23 -6.00 -13.19
C LYS A 826 -3.28 -5.55 -12.17
N ILE A 827 -3.24 -6.12 -10.96
CA ILE A 827 -4.13 -5.77 -9.85
C ILE A 827 -3.35 -5.69 -8.53
N LEU A 828 -3.74 -4.75 -7.66
CA LEU A 828 -3.17 -4.65 -6.31
C LEU A 828 -3.86 -5.64 -5.35
N PRO A 829 -3.12 -6.30 -4.44
CA PRO A 829 -3.68 -7.13 -3.37
C PRO A 829 -4.78 -6.40 -2.60
N SER A 830 -4.56 -5.13 -2.27
CA SER A 830 -5.52 -4.31 -1.53
C SER A 830 -6.84 -4.05 -2.25
N THR A 831 -6.85 -4.11 -3.58
CA THR A 831 -8.07 -3.97 -4.39
C THR A 831 -8.89 -5.25 -4.31
N LEU A 832 -8.23 -6.40 -4.39
CA LEU A 832 -8.87 -7.71 -4.27
C LEU A 832 -9.35 -7.97 -2.84
N LEU A 833 -8.48 -7.81 -1.84
CA LEU A 833 -8.79 -8.10 -0.44
C LEU A 833 -9.93 -7.24 0.10
N ARG A 834 -10.12 -6.00 -0.39
CA ARG A 834 -11.31 -5.20 -0.09
C ARG A 834 -12.60 -5.93 -0.49
N LYS A 835 -12.62 -6.52 -1.69
CA LYS A 835 -13.76 -7.29 -2.23
C LYS A 835 -13.95 -8.63 -1.50
N LEU A 836 -12.84 -9.31 -1.17
CA LEU A 836 -12.84 -10.58 -0.45
C LEU A 836 -13.06 -10.42 1.08
N SER A 837 -12.95 -9.22 1.65
CA SER A 837 -13.12 -9.01 3.09
C SER A 837 -14.58 -9.04 3.55
N SER A 838 -15.51 -8.79 2.62
CA SER A 838 -16.95 -8.90 2.86
C SER A 838 -17.40 -10.33 2.60
N ASN A 839 -18.01 -10.97 3.61
CA ASN A 839 -18.48 -12.36 3.60
C ASN A 839 -19.56 -12.61 2.52
N SER A 840 -19.17 -12.62 1.24
CA SER A 840 -20.09 -12.95 0.15
C SER A 840 -20.36 -14.45 0.16
N LYS A 841 -21.65 -14.80 0.08
CA LYS A 841 -22.07 -16.19 -0.15
C LYS A 841 -22.03 -16.57 -1.62
N LYS A 842 -22.01 -15.59 -2.53
CA LYS A 842 -22.06 -15.78 -4.00
C LYS A 842 -20.65 -15.92 -4.59
N ASN A 843 -19.68 -15.20 -4.03
CA ASN A 843 -18.33 -15.18 -4.55
C ASN A 843 -17.55 -16.46 -4.22
N ARG A 844 -17.47 -17.37 -5.20
CA ARG A 844 -16.73 -18.65 -5.09
C ARG A 844 -15.23 -18.45 -4.87
N LEU A 845 -14.63 -17.41 -5.45
CA LEU A 845 -13.23 -17.08 -5.24
C LEU A 845 -12.97 -16.72 -3.77
N TYR A 846 -13.86 -15.94 -3.14
CA TYR A 846 -13.78 -15.68 -1.70
C TYR A 846 -13.85 -16.96 -0.87
N GLN A 847 -14.74 -17.90 -1.21
CA GLN A 847 -14.84 -19.18 -0.49
C GLN A 847 -13.53 -19.97 -0.59
N ALA A 848 -12.91 -20.03 -1.77
CA ALA A 848 -11.62 -20.68 -1.97
C ALA A 848 -10.49 -20.04 -1.12
N PHE A 849 -10.35 -18.70 -1.16
CA PHE A 849 -9.40 -17.99 -0.30
C PHE A 849 -9.70 -18.20 1.20
N ARG A 850 -10.98 -18.28 1.58
CA ARG A 850 -11.39 -18.51 2.97
C ARG A 850 -10.98 -19.90 3.44
N GLU A 851 -11.25 -20.96 2.66
CA GLU A 851 -10.91 -22.34 3.03
C GLU A 851 -9.39 -22.56 3.07
N LEU A 852 -8.65 -22.11 2.04
CA LEU A 852 -7.18 -22.14 2.07
C LEU A 852 -6.63 -21.38 3.29
N GLY A 853 -7.23 -20.23 3.59
CA GLY A 853 -6.86 -19.41 4.73
C GLY A 853 -7.08 -20.09 6.07
N ARG A 854 -8.14 -20.90 6.21
CA ARG A 854 -8.39 -21.70 7.42
C ARG A 854 -7.28 -22.72 7.65
N VAL A 855 -6.76 -23.36 6.60
CA VAL A 855 -5.63 -24.30 6.69
C VAL A 855 -4.38 -23.59 7.23
N ILE A 856 -3.93 -22.53 6.54
CA ILE A 856 -2.69 -21.82 6.87
C ILE A 856 -2.77 -21.17 8.25
N ARG A 857 -3.92 -20.58 8.58
CA ARG A 857 -4.15 -19.98 9.90
C ARG A 857 -4.11 -21.01 11.02
N THR A 858 -4.69 -22.20 10.81
CA THR A 858 -4.64 -23.28 11.81
C THR A 858 -3.21 -23.75 12.05
N ILE A 859 -2.41 -23.92 10.97
CA ILE A 859 -0.98 -24.23 11.07
C ILE A 859 -0.25 -23.17 11.90
N PHE A 860 -0.45 -21.88 11.59
CA PHE A 860 0.16 -20.79 12.33
C PHE A 860 -0.23 -20.80 13.82
N LEU A 861 -1.52 -20.99 14.13
CA LEU A 861 -1.98 -21.01 15.53
C LEU A 861 -1.35 -22.16 16.32
N LEU A 862 -1.23 -23.35 15.72
CA LEU A 862 -0.56 -24.51 16.34
C LEU A 862 0.93 -24.24 16.60
N GLN A 863 1.61 -23.60 15.65
CA GLN A 863 3.02 -23.18 15.83
C GLN A 863 3.14 -22.09 16.89
N TYR A 864 2.23 -21.12 16.91
CA TYR A 864 2.25 -19.99 17.83
C TYR A 864 2.09 -20.43 19.30
N ILE A 865 1.19 -21.39 19.58
CA ILE A 865 1.04 -21.91 20.93
C ILE A 865 2.26 -22.75 21.33
N SER A 866 2.80 -23.55 20.41
CA SER A 866 3.87 -24.50 20.72
C SER A 866 5.26 -23.87 20.83
N ASP A 867 5.59 -22.87 19.99
CA ASP A 867 6.93 -22.30 19.88
C ASP A 867 7.08 -20.99 20.69
N MET A 868 7.97 -21.02 21.68
CA MET A 868 8.31 -19.83 22.49
C MET A 868 9.19 -18.83 21.72
N LYS A 869 10.14 -19.30 20.92
CA LYS A 869 11.06 -18.43 20.16
C LYS A 869 10.28 -17.62 19.12
N LEU A 870 9.32 -18.24 18.45
CA LEU A 870 8.41 -17.57 17.52
C LEU A 870 7.66 -16.40 18.21
N ARG A 871 7.16 -16.62 19.43
CA ARG A 871 6.46 -15.58 20.21
C ARG A 871 7.40 -14.46 20.66
N GLU A 872 8.62 -14.78 21.08
CA GLU A 872 9.64 -13.78 21.41
C GLU A 872 9.97 -12.91 20.19
N GLN A 873 10.15 -13.53 19.02
CA GLN A 873 10.44 -12.82 17.77
C GLN A 873 9.30 -11.89 17.35
N ILE A 874 8.04 -12.35 17.41
CA ILE A 874 6.86 -11.52 17.14
C ILE A 874 6.84 -10.32 18.08
N THR A 875 7.05 -10.53 19.39
CA THR A 875 7.02 -9.47 20.40
C THR A 875 8.16 -8.46 20.21
N ALA A 876 9.38 -8.94 19.93
CA ALA A 876 10.54 -8.08 19.69
C ALA A 876 10.32 -7.18 18.47
N SER A 877 9.76 -7.73 17.39
CA SER A 877 9.50 -6.99 16.16
C SER A 877 8.42 -5.93 16.38
N THR A 878 7.34 -6.24 17.11
CA THR A 878 6.32 -5.24 17.47
C THR A 878 6.90 -4.08 18.28
N ASN A 879 7.74 -4.35 19.28
CA ASN A 879 8.38 -3.30 20.08
C ASN A 879 9.24 -2.34 19.23
N LYS A 880 9.91 -2.85 18.18
CA LYS A 880 10.70 -2.01 17.26
C LYS A 880 9.82 -1.05 16.47
N VAL A 881 8.64 -1.50 16.04
CA VAL A 881 7.70 -0.65 15.29
C VAL A 881 7.06 0.40 16.18
N GLU A 882 6.70 0.05 17.42
CA GLU A 882 6.25 1.02 18.42
C GLU A 882 7.31 2.11 18.67
N ALA A 883 8.59 1.71 18.78
CA ALA A 883 9.71 2.62 18.94
C ALA A 883 9.92 3.51 17.69
N TYR A 884 9.77 2.96 16.48
CA TYR A 884 9.82 3.72 15.22
C TYR A 884 8.72 4.78 15.19
N ASN A 885 7.48 4.41 15.51
CA ASN A 885 6.35 5.34 15.51
C ASN A 885 6.59 6.51 16.48
N GLY A 886 7.15 6.23 17.66
CA GLY A 886 7.57 7.27 18.60
C GLY A 886 8.67 8.20 18.04
N PHE A 887 9.66 7.63 17.35
CA PHE A 887 10.77 8.35 16.75
C PHE A 887 10.33 9.22 15.55
N SER A 888 9.54 8.67 14.63
CA SER A 888 8.93 9.39 13.50
C SER A 888 8.07 10.55 13.98
N LYS A 889 7.22 10.33 15.00
CA LYS A 889 6.40 11.38 15.62
C LYS A 889 7.25 12.50 16.24
N TRP A 890 8.40 12.17 16.83
CA TRP A 890 9.32 13.17 17.38
C TRP A 890 9.93 14.09 16.30
N LEU A 891 10.15 13.55 15.09
CA LEU A 891 10.59 14.31 13.91
C LEU A 891 9.45 15.08 13.23
N PHE A 892 8.20 14.67 13.43
CA PHE A 892 6.99 15.34 12.93
C PHE A 892 6.49 16.44 13.89
N PHE A 893 7.35 17.39 14.25
CA PHE A 893 7.10 18.33 15.36
C PHE A 893 6.31 19.60 15.00
N GLY A 894 6.02 19.87 13.72
CA GLY A 894 5.23 21.02 13.29
C GLY A 894 3.72 20.81 13.40
N GLY A 895 2.97 21.91 13.60
CA GLY A 895 1.50 21.94 13.51
C GLY A 895 0.76 20.98 14.46
N ASP A 896 1.32 20.74 15.66
CA ASP A 896 0.81 19.79 16.67
C ASP A 896 0.58 18.35 16.14
N GLY A 897 1.25 18.00 15.04
CA GLY A 897 1.07 16.71 14.36
C GLY A 897 -0.25 16.56 13.58
N ILE A 898 -1.04 17.62 13.48
CA ILE A 898 -2.28 17.65 12.69
C ILE A 898 -1.94 17.83 11.21
N ILE A 899 -2.52 16.98 10.36
CA ILE A 899 -2.42 17.15 8.91
C ILE A 899 -3.57 18.06 8.48
N THR A 900 -3.24 19.30 8.12
CA THR A 900 -4.21 20.35 7.79
C THR A 900 -4.79 20.26 6.38
N GLU A 901 -4.24 19.38 5.54
CA GLU A 901 -4.61 19.24 4.14
C GLU A 901 -5.75 18.25 3.94
N ASN A 902 -6.70 18.56 3.04
CA ASN A 902 -7.85 17.70 2.75
C ASN A 902 -7.63 16.78 1.53
N ASP A 903 -6.63 17.07 0.69
CA ASP A 903 -6.26 16.23 -0.44
C ASP A 903 -5.56 14.93 0.02
N PRO A 904 -6.13 13.74 -0.26
CA PRO A 904 -5.50 12.46 0.07
C PRO A 904 -4.09 12.28 -0.51
N ILE A 905 -3.82 12.83 -1.70
CA ILE A 905 -2.49 12.75 -2.33
C ILE A 905 -1.48 13.54 -1.50
N GLU A 906 -1.85 14.73 -1.06
CA GLU A 906 -0.96 15.57 -0.25
C GLU A 906 -0.81 15.03 1.17
N GLN A 907 -1.85 14.42 1.75
CA GLN A 907 -1.76 13.70 3.03
C GLN A 907 -0.76 12.53 2.93
N GLU A 908 -0.85 11.72 1.86
CA GLU A 908 0.11 10.63 1.65
C GLU A 908 1.54 11.16 1.42
N LYS A 909 1.70 12.27 0.67
CA LYS A 909 3.01 12.93 0.55
C LYS A 909 3.58 13.33 1.91
N ARG A 910 2.77 13.86 2.84
CA ARG A 910 3.23 14.25 4.19
C ARG A 910 3.87 13.09 4.94
N ILE A 911 3.22 11.93 4.93
CA ILE A 911 3.77 10.71 5.56
C ILE A 911 5.06 10.30 4.86
N LYS A 912 5.08 10.29 3.52
CA LYS A 912 6.26 9.93 2.74
C LYS A 912 7.45 10.86 2.94
N TYR A 913 7.23 12.16 3.08
CA TYR A 913 8.28 13.10 3.46
C TYR A 913 8.80 12.80 4.86
N ASN A 914 7.91 12.51 5.81
CA ASN A 914 8.32 12.16 7.17
C ASN A 914 9.15 10.86 7.20
N ASP A 915 8.79 9.83 6.43
CA ASP A 915 9.61 8.62 6.34
C ASP A 915 10.99 8.91 5.74
N LEU A 916 11.06 9.76 4.71
CA LEU A 916 12.35 10.15 4.12
C LEU A 916 13.24 10.87 5.13
N ILE A 917 12.67 11.78 5.93
CA ILE A 917 13.37 12.44 7.05
C ILE A 917 13.81 11.39 8.09
N THR A 918 12.87 10.56 8.53
CA THR A 918 13.08 9.59 9.61
C THR A 918 14.17 8.58 9.24
N ASN A 919 14.09 7.99 8.04
CA ASN A 919 15.10 7.07 7.53
C ASN A 919 16.45 7.75 7.28
N SER A 920 16.47 9.02 6.85
CA SER A 920 17.73 9.78 6.71
C SER A 920 18.42 9.99 8.06
N VAL A 921 17.65 10.28 9.11
CA VAL A 921 18.18 10.41 10.47
C VAL A 921 18.65 9.06 11.03
N ILE A 922 17.89 7.98 10.83
CA ILE A 922 18.30 6.62 11.20
C ILE A 922 19.62 6.26 10.53
N PHE A 923 19.74 6.56 9.24
CA PHE A 923 20.94 6.30 8.46
C PHE A 923 22.16 7.09 8.98
N GLN A 924 22.00 8.40 9.21
CA GLN A 924 23.05 9.22 9.81
C GLN A 924 23.47 8.73 11.19
N ASN A 925 22.53 8.34 12.05
CA ASN A 925 22.85 7.78 13.36
C ASN A 925 23.68 6.50 13.23
N VAL A 926 23.39 5.63 12.27
CA VAL A 926 24.21 4.44 12.01
C VAL A 926 25.62 4.80 11.55
N VAL A 927 25.77 5.81 10.69
CA VAL A 927 27.09 6.32 10.28
C VAL A 927 27.88 6.78 11.50
N ASP A 928 27.28 7.65 12.32
CA ASP A 928 27.97 8.22 13.48
C ASP A 928 28.31 7.16 14.54
N ILE A 929 27.38 6.26 14.85
CA ILE A 929 27.63 5.16 15.79
C ILE A 929 28.77 4.28 15.26
N THR A 930 28.78 3.93 13.98
CA THR A 930 29.84 3.09 13.40
C THR A 930 31.21 3.75 13.51
N MET A 931 31.29 5.06 13.24
CA MET A 931 32.53 5.82 13.39
C MET A 931 32.99 5.90 14.86
N ILE A 932 32.06 6.13 15.79
CA ILE A 932 32.36 6.15 17.22
C ILE A 932 32.86 4.79 17.71
N LEU A 933 32.30 3.68 17.22
CA LEU A 933 32.80 2.33 17.56
C LEU A 933 34.26 2.15 17.13
N TRP A 934 34.65 2.66 15.95
CA TRP A 934 36.04 2.65 15.50
C TRP A 934 36.94 3.52 16.37
N GLN A 935 36.46 4.70 16.77
CA GLN A 935 37.17 5.57 17.70
C GLN A 935 37.37 4.87 19.05
N LEU A 936 36.32 4.29 19.63
CA LEU A 936 36.38 3.56 20.90
C LEU A 936 37.35 2.37 20.84
N LYS A 937 37.38 1.61 19.73
CA LYS A 937 38.37 0.53 19.57
C LYS A 937 39.80 1.07 19.50
N LYS A 938 40.03 2.21 18.81
CA LYS A 938 41.35 2.87 18.78
C LYS A 938 41.77 3.40 20.14
N GLU A 939 40.81 3.85 20.96
CA GLU A 939 41.01 4.27 22.36
C GLU A 939 41.21 3.08 23.32
N GLY A 940 41.13 1.84 22.84
CA GLY A 940 41.32 0.62 23.64
C GLY A 940 40.08 0.16 24.41
N TYR A 941 38.92 0.78 24.18
CA TYR A 941 37.66 0.36 24.79
C TYR A 941 37.23 -1.00 24.24
N ARG A 942 36.82 -1.92 25.12
CA ARG A 942 36.39 -3.27 24.77
C ARG A 942 34.87 -3.40 24.89
N PHE A 943 34.22 -3.83 23.82
CA PHE A 943 32.81 -4.21 23.81
C PHE A 943 32.64 -5.56 23.10
N ALA A 944 31.65 -6.34 23.50
CA ALA A 944 31.31 -7.59 22.84
C ALA A 944 30.23 -7.37 21.77
N ARG A 945 30.10 -8.32 20.84
CA ARG A 945 29.02 -8.33 19.86
C ARG A 945 27.63 -8.21 20.51
N GLN A 946 27.43 -8.89 21.63
CA GLN A 946 26.17 -8.87 22.39
C GLN A 946 25.81 -7.46 22.89
N ASP A 947 26.80 -6.60 23.17
CA ASP A 947 26.53 -5.23 23.59
C ASP A 947 25.95 -4.39 22.44
N LEU A 948 26.46 -4.61 21.22
CA LEU A 948 26.00 -3.91 20.02
C LEU A 948 24.59 -4.32 19.60
N GLU A 949 24.20 -5.58 19.85
CA GLU A 949 22.86 -6.10 19.57
C GLU A 949 21.76 -5.40 20.39
N THR A 950 22.12 -4.74 21.50
CA THR A 950 21.18 -3.98 22.35
C THR A 950 21.00 -2.52 21.96
N LEU A 951 21.87 -1.99 21.09
CA LEU A 951 21.81 -0.60 20.64
C LEU A 951 20.60 -0.35 19.72
N SER A 952 20.19 0.91 19.62
CA SER A 952 19.13 1.35 18.73
C SER A 952 19.59 2.59 17.94
N PRO A 953 19.23 2.71 16.64
CA PRO A 953 19.54 3.90 15.87
C PRO A 953 18.59 5.08 16.17
N TYR A 954 17.62 4.94 17.07
CA TYR A 954 16.61 5.98 17.37
C TYR A 954 17.08 7.00 18.42
N MET A 955 18.37 7.34 18.44
CA MET A 955 18.94 8.31 19.37
C MET A 955 18.61 9.75 18.95
N THR A 956 18.00 10.53 19.85
CA THR A 956 17.48 11.88 19.54
C THR A 956 18.24 13.03 20.21
N ARG A 957 18.97 12.77 21.30
CA ARG A 957 19.52 13.82 22.18
C ARG A 957 20.46 14.81 21.48
N HIS A 958 21.21 14.36 20.47
CA HIS A 958 22.19 15.17 19.73
C HIS A 958 21.57 15.91 18.53
N ILE A 959 20.28 15.70 18.24
CA ILE A 959 19.62 16.23 17.04
C ILE A 959 18.87 17.53 17.36
N LYS A 960 19.22 18.60 16.65
CA LYS A 960 18.58 19.92 16.76
C LYS A 960 17.38 20.03 15.81
N ARG A 961 16.19 20.16 16.39
CA ARG A 961 14.91 20.34 15.66
C ARG A 961 14.50 21.80 15.48
N PHE A 962 14.91 22.67 16.39
CA PHE A 962 14.49 24.08 16.45
C PHE A 962 15.68 25.02 16.28
N GLY A 963 15.42 26.24 15.83
CA GLY A 963 16.41 27.30 15.64
C GLY A 963 16.33 27.93 14.25
N ASP A 964 17.39 28.64 13.87
CA ASP A 964 17.57 29.10 12.50
C ASP A 964 18.00 27.96 11.59
N TYR A 965 17.37 27.87 10.42
CA TYR A 965 17.61 26.81 9.46
C TYR A 965 18.56 27.32 8.37
N VAL A 966 19.85 27.03 8.55
CA VAL A 966 20.90 27.36 7.59
C VAL A 966 21.24 26.10 6.80
N ILE A 967 21.28 26.22 5.47
CA ILE A 967 21.67 25.13 4.57
C ILE A 967 23.09 25.39 4.05
N ASP A 968 23.96 24.40 4.15
CA ASP A 968 25.32 24.46 3.62
C ASP A 968 25.66 23.19 2.83
N LEU A 969 25.50 23.27 1.51
CA LEU A 969 25.84 22.18 0.59
C LEU A 969 27.33 22.07 0.29
N LYS A 970 28.16 23.04 0.73
CA LYS A 970 29.61 23.01 0.52
C LYS A 970 30.32 22.22 1.60
N LYS A 971 29.67 22.01 2.75
CA LYS A 971 30.19 21.18 3.83
C LYS A 971 30.16 19.71 3.42
N VAL A 972 31.33 19.18 3.09
CA VAL A 972 31.51 17.77 2.72
C VAL A 972 31.53 16.92 3.99
N PRO A 973 30.60 15.95 4.17
CA PRO A 973 30.65 15.04 5.31
C PRO A 973 31.82 14.06 5.20
N GLN A 974 32.17 13.41 6.30
CA GLN A 974 33.20 12.36 6.26
C GLN A 974 32.75 11.17 5.38
N PRO A 975 33.69 10.45 4.75
CA PRO A 975 33.38 9.22 4.04
C PRO A 975 32.73 8.19 4.96
N ILE A 976 31.86 7.36 4.37
CA ILE A 976 31.19 6.28 5.08
C ILE A 976 32.16 5.14 5.38
N GLU A 977 32.13 4.64 6.62
CA GLU A 977 32.70 3.34 7.00
C GLU A 977 31.54 2.36 7.26
N GLU A 978 31.43 1.32 6.44
CA GLU A 978 30.31 0.37 6.47
C GLU A 978 30.55 -0.80 7.43
N THR A 979 31.81 -1.02 7.85
CA THR A 979 32.19 -2.14 8.70
C THR A 979 32.29 -1.73 10.16
N ILE A 980 31.88 -2.63 11.05
CA ILE A 980 32.05 -2.46 12.49
C ILE A 980 33.35 -3.10 12.95
N PRO A 981 34.00 -2.53 13.97
CA PRO A 981 35.30 -2.99 14.40
C PRO A 981 35.16 -4.11 15.43
N ILE A 982 34.59 -5.25 15.03
CA ILE A 982 34.53 -6.46 15.88
C ILE A 982 35.76 -7.31 15.60
#